data_AF-A0A218ZBY4-F1
#
_entry.id   AF-A0A218ZBY4-F1
#
_cell.length_a   1.000
_cell.length_b   1.000
_cell.length_c   1.000
_cell.angle_alpha   90.00
_cell.angle_beta   90.00
_cell.angle_gamma   90.00
#
_symmetry.space_group_name_H-M   'P 1'
#
loop_
_entity.id
_entity.type
_entity.pdbx_description
1 polymer ?
#
loop_
_entity_poly.entity_id
_entity_poly.type
_entity_poly.pdbx_seq_one_letter_code
_entity_poly.pdbx_strand_id
1 'polypeptide(L)'
;MRRLQALLILVWMLCGVAVVRGASALADSEAQQALGRIETTRDDVVLDRVNHPQTLPALLAALEVLQQEYFALWQGLWPTSIDWTSAVIGTYLSAALTTISTSYPSMPSTKGADNLLNKYFSQLSASYFGQDAFSLRQEAYDDMLWVVLGWLESIKFVQSHAATHYGGEEEAWHGEQWAPAFAHRARLFWEIASQGWDTSLCNGGMIWSPYLVPYKNAITNELWIAASISMYLYFPGDENTSPFGYPSPAMDSPAIAHDPKYLAAAIEAYRWLNDSNMTDDQGLYVDGYHVSGRSEKGSNNDSKSNTKCDSRNEMVYTYNQGVLLSGQRGLYEASGARSYLEEGHKLVEDVIAATGWSLKHDGVIPGDETDGHKLGKWHGLGRSGVLEEACDAQAYCSQNGQTFKGIFFHHLTLFCAPLPEHLVVPGDLLPSKHAKNEPPANPHEVRHWHDKTCGRYRGWIKHNAEAALTTRNAEGKFGMWWGAPLHSKPDTDAEGELPSDAVDYRNQGVPEQWRDTGRQTRDLSKHNRDFETRGGTVRIPDLNDRGRGRTVETQGGGVMVLRALWELCPLPASARNQGHRHSRRLSVAAQLRPATLLRECIFGIVTPGPKARAETPGRRIIFGAPRLQRITLLSGTHHRDSSTTSCSAETGSPMIAWDPREKQW
;
A
#
# COMPACT_ATOMS: atom_id res chain seq x y z
N MET A 1 50.75 -33.13 -60.51
CA MET A 1 49.71 -33.79 -61.35
C MET A 1 48.50 -32.84 -61.36
N ARG A 2 48.03 -32.34 -62.52
CA ARG A 2 46.83 -32.80 -63.28
C ARG A 2 45.61 -33.07 -62.37
N ARG A 3 44.36 -32.63 -62.61
CA ARG A 3 43.62 -31.70 -63.54
C ARG A 3 42.20 -31.56 -62.92
N LEU A 4 41.24 -30.67 -63.20
CA LEU A 4 40.90 -29.55 -64.13
C LEU A 4 40.03 -28.55 -63.25
N GLN A 5 39.49 -27.35 -63.54
CA GLN A 5 39.01 -26.59 -64.72
C GLN A 5 37.76 -27.18 -65.42
N ALA A 6 36.82 -26.43 -66.02
CA ALA A 6 36.34 -25.03 -65.86
C ALA A 6 35.03 -24.85 -66.70
N LEU A 7 34.20 -23.82 -66.45
CA LEU A 7 33.39 -23.12 -67.48
C LEU A 7 32.76 -21.81 -66.96
N LEU A 8 32.37 -20.90 -67.87
CA LEU A 8 32.19 -19.46 -67.61
C LEU A 8 31.29 -18.78 -68.67
N ILE A 9 30.52 -17.77 -68.25
CA ILE A 9 29.85 -16.68 -69.04
C ILE A 9 29.31 -15.64 -68.01
N LEU A 10 29.49 -14.31 -68.02
CA LEU A 10 30.04 -13.27 -68.93
C LEU A 10 28.99 -12.53 -69.80
N VAL A 11 29.22 -11.23 -70.09
CA VAL A 11 28.42 -10.25 -70.91
C VAL A 11 27.33 -9.48 -70.12
N TRP A 12 27.28 -8.13 -70.04
CA TRP A 12 28.25 -7.03 -70.32
C TRP A 12 27.73 -5.62 -69.89
N MET A 13 28.65 -4.65 -69.61
CA MET A 13 28.53 -3.16 -69.73
C MET A 13 27.41 -2.41 -68.92
N LEU A 14 27.46 -1.12 -68.49
CA LEU A 14 28.42 0.03 -68.34
C LEU A 14 27.74 1.04 -67.34
N CYS A 15 28.29 2.14 -66.78
CA CYS A 15 29.58 2.85 -66.83
C CYS A 15 30.09 3.09 -65.36
N GLY A 16 30.68 4.18 -64.82
CA GLY A 16 31.09 5.54 -65.25
C GLY A 16 30.13 6.67 -64.83
N VAL A 17 30.54 7.87 -64.37
CA VAL A 17 31.89 8.46 -64.10
C VAL A 17 31.85 9.42 -62.88
N ALA A 18 33.00 9.66 -62.23
CA ALA A 18 33.20 10.46 -61.01
C ALA A 18 33.28 11.99 -61.23
N VAL A 19 33.40 12.78 -60.12
CA VAL A 19 34.42 13.85 -59.91
C VAL A 19 34.37 14.38 -58.45
N VAL A 20 35.41 15.09 -58.01
CA VAL A 20 35.67 15.57 -56.62
C VAL A 20 36.11 17.05 -56.61
N ARG A 21 35.84 17.76 -55.48
CA ARG A 21 36.21 19.16 -55.11
C ARG A 21 35.38 20.31 -55.73
N GLY A 22 35.14 21.34 -54.91
CA GLY A 22 34.55 22.64 -55.24
C GLY A 22 34.04 23.35 -53.97
N ALA A 23 34.05 24.69 -53.89
CA ALA A 23 33.65 25.45 -52.70
C ALA A 23 33.08 26.85 -53.02
N SER A 24 32.45 27.47 -52.01
CA SER A 24 32.18 28.92 -51.83
C SER A 24 30.90 29.57 -52.43
N ALA A 25 29.92 29.77 -51.53
CA ALA A 25 29.27 31.07 -51.16
C ALA A 25 28.21 31.80 -52.03
N LEU A 26 27.37 32.60 -51.31
CA LEU A 26 26.41 33.66 -51.73
C LEU A 26 25.05 33.21 -52.35
N ALA A 27 23.93 33.97 -52.35
CA ALA A 27 23.26 34.97 -51.45
C ALA A 27 22.06 35.64 -52.21
N ASP A 28 20.90 36.08 -51.69
CA ASP A 28 20.19 35.84 -50.40
C ASP A 28 18.72 35.36 -50.66
N SER A 29 17.56 36.04 -50.51
CA SER A 29 17.13 37.37 -49.99
C SER A 29 15.60 37.41 -49.65
N GLU A 30 15.18 38.29 -48.72
CA GLU A 30 13.91 39.08 -48.57
C GLU A 30 12.46 38.45 -48.69
N ALA A 31 11.36 38.97 -48.10
CA ALA A 31 11.03 39.87 -46.95
C ALA A 31 9.48 39.84 -46.68
N GLN A 32 8.92 39.65 -45.45
CA GLN A 32 8.47 40.62 -44.40
C GLN A 32 6.92 40.86 -44.23
N GLN A 33 6.52 41.35 -43.02
CA GLN A 33 5.21 41.94 -42.57
C GLN A 33 3.97 41.02 -42.39
N ALA A 34 2.85 41.34 -41.66
CA ALA A 34 2.49 42.14 -40.44
C ALA A 34 0.93 42.01 -40.22
N LEU A 35 0.17 42.40 -39.15
CA LEU A 35 0.37 42.81 -37.73
C LEU A 35 -0.99 42.77 -36.92
N GLY A 36 -1.03 42.24 -35.68
CA GLY A 36 -2.12 42.45 -34.67
C GLY A 36 -3.51 41.80 -34.93
N ARG A 37 -4.55 41.89 -34.07
CA ARG A 37 -4.74 42.18 -32.61
C ARG A 37 -6.22 41.80 -32.20
N ILE A 38 -6.58 41.81 -30.89
CA ILE A 38 -7.97 41.73 -30.31
C ILE A 38 -8.59 40.30 -30.29
N GLU A 39 -9.54 39.88 -29.43
CA GLU A 39 -9.81 39.99 -27.95
C GLU A 39 -11.09 39.15 -27.62
N THR A 40 -11.36 38.78 -26.35
CA THR A 40 -12.61 38.13 -25.82
C THR A 40 -12.91 36.67 -26.29
N THR A 41 -13.61 35.78 -25.56
CA THR A 41 -14.05 35.69 -24.14
C THR A 41 -14.40 34.23 -23.74
N ARG A 42 -14.19 33.88 -22.46
CA ARG A 42 -14.81 32.79 -21.66
C ARG A 42 -14.85 31.36 -22.23
N ASP A 43 -14.02 30.50 -21.64
CA ASP A 43 -14.19 29.04 -21.60
C ASP A 43 -14.90 28.59 -20.30
N ASP A 44 -15.59 27.45 -20.35
CA ASP A 44 -16.04 26.70 -19.16
C ASP A 44 -15.00 25.64 -18.73
N VAL A 45 -15.06 25.19 -17.47
CA VAL A 45 -13.90 24.57 -16.78
C VAL A 45 -14.00 23.05 -16.61
N VAL A 46 -12.99 22.34 -17.11
CA VAL A 46 -12.51 21.06 -16.55
C VAL A 46 -10.97 21.13 -16.50
N LEU A 47 -10.35 20.69 -15.39
CA LEU A 47 -8.95 21.01 -15.05
C LEU A 47 -8.08 19.76 -14.79
N ASP A 48 -7.34 19.32 -15.79
CA ASP A 48 -6.36 18.23 -15.65
C ASP A 48 -5.22 18.57 -14.69
N ARG A 49 -4.85 17.59 -13.84
CA ARG A 49 -3.66 17.64 -12.97
C ARG A 49 -2.50 16.88 -13.65
N VAL A 50 -1.43 17.61 -14.01
CA VAL A 50 -0.19 17.03 -14.56
C VAL A 50 0.90 17.16 -13.51
N ASN A 51 1.58 16.05 -13.23
CA ASN A 51 2.55 15.91 -12.15
C ASN A 51 4.00 15.97 -12.66
N HIS A 52 4.98 15.82 -11.78
CA HIS A 52 6.41 16.05 -12.10
C HIS A 52 6.93 15.06 -13.17
N PRO A 53 7.72 15.49 -14.19
CA PRO A 53 7.78 14.81 -15.49
C PRO A 53 8.54 13.47 -15.50
N GLN A 54 9.20 13.13 -14.39
CA GLN A 54 9.95 11.89 -14.21
C GLN A 54 9.42 11.03 -13.06
N THR A 55 8.44 11.51 -12.28
CA THR A 55 8.02 10.83 -11.05
C THR A 55 7.17 9.58 -11.33
N LEU A 56 6.20 9.61 -12.25
CA LEU A 56 5.50 8.39 -12.67
C LEU A 56 6.45 7.37 -13.32
N PRO A 57 7.33 7.74 -14.27
CA PRO A 57 8.38 6.84 -14.75
C PRO A 57 9.24 6.21 -13.65
N ALA A 58 9.64 6.98 -12.62
CA ALA A 58 10.39 6.46 -11.49
C ALA A 58 9.56 5.50 -10.62
N LEU A 59 8.29 5.83 -10.35
CA LEU A 59 7.36 4.97 -9.60
C LEU A 59 7.11 3.64 -10.32
N LEU A 60 6.86 3.68 -11.64
CA LEU A 60 6.64 2.49 -12.44
C LEU A 60 7.89 1.60 -12.52
N ALA A 61 9.09 2.19 -12.61
CA ALA A 61 10.36 1.46 -12.54
C ALA A 61 10.59 0.84 -11.15
N ALA A 62 10.27 1.56 -10.07
CA ALA A 62 10.37 1.03 -8.71
C ALA A 62 9.39 -0.14 -8.47
N LEU A 63 8.17 -0.05 -9.02
CA LEU A 63 7.16 -1.11 -8.99
C LEU A 63 7.57 -2.31 -9.86
N GLU A 64 8.20 -2.07 -11.02
CA GLU A 64 8.73 -3.13 -11.87
C GLU A 64 9.85 -3.90 -11.15
N VAL A 65 10.80 -3.23 -10.52
CA VAL A 65 11.82 -3.87 -9.67
C VAL A 65 11.17 -4.65 -8.51
N LEU A 66 10.14 -4.10 -7.84
CA LEU A 66 9.42 -4.80 -6.77
C LEU A 66 8.78 -6.13 -7.24
N GLN A 67 8.21 -6.15 -8.45
CA GLN A 67 7.49 -7.31 -8.98
C GLN A 67 8.34 -8.24 -9.86
N GLN A 68 9.50 -7.80 -10.34
CA GLN A 68 10.44 -8.63 -11.11
C GLN A 68 11.45 -9.32 -10.21
N GLU A 69 12.02 -8.61 -9.24
CA GLU A 69 13.16 -9.09 -8.43
C GLU A 69 12.72 -9.83 -7.16
N TYR A 70 11.52 -9.53 -6.64
CA TYR A 70 11.08 -10.02 -5.34
C TYR A 70 9.78 -10.84 -5.35
N PHE A 71 8.98 -10.86 -6.42
CA PHE A 71 7.71 -11.62 -6.48
C PHE A 71 7.84 -12.94 -7.26
N ALA A 72 7.59 -14.07 -6.60
CA ALA A 72 7.56 -15.38 -7.25
C ALA A 72 6.16 -15.67 -7.81
N LEU A 73 5.93 -15.29 -9.08
CA LEU A 73 4.64 -15.48 -9.78
C LEU A 73 4.06 -16.91 -9.67
N TRP A 74 4.91 -17.94 -9.62
CA TRP A 74 4.49 -19.34 -9.53
C TRP A 74 4.09 -19.80 -8.11
N GLN A 75 4.50 -19.05 -7.08
CA GLN A 75 4.04 -19.22 -5.69
C GLN A 75 2.89 -18.27 -5.35
N GLY A 76 2.84 -17.11 -6.02
CA GLY A 76 1.95 -16.02 -5.66
C GLY A 76 2.38 -15.32 -4.37
N LEU A 77 3.67 -15.11 -4.11
CA LEU A 77 4.12 -14.41 -2.91
C LEU A 77 5.50 -13.77 -3.10
N TRP A 78 5.91 -12.91 -2.16
CA TRP A 78 7.26 -12.35 -2.06
C TRP A 78 8.13 -13.24 -1.16
N PRO A 79 9.01 -14.14 -1.68
CA PRO A 79 9.56 -15.25 -0.89
C PRO A 79 10.61 -14.85 0.14
N THR A 80 10.93 -13.57 0.23
CA THR A 80 11.86 -13.00 1.22
C THR A 80 11.14 -12.18 2.28
N SER A 81 9.83 -11.93 2.16
CA SER A 81 8.99 -11.34 3.20
C SER A 81 8.59 -12.36 4.25
N ILE A 82 8.28 -11.87 5.46
CA ILE A 82 7.47 -12.60 6.46
C ILE A 82 5.99 -12.25 6.25
N ASP A 83 5.09 -13.05 6.82
CA ASP A 83 3.67 -13.03 6.51
C ASP A 83 3.00 -11.64 6.61
N TRP A 84 3.28 -10.87 7.66
CA TRP A 84 2.74 -9.51 7.81
C TRP A 84 3.39 -8.49 6.85
N THR A 85 4.71 -8.56 6.60
CA THR A 85 5.35 -7.65 5.63
C THR A 85 4.88 -7.99 4.21
N SER A 86 4.64 -9.27 3.92
CA SER A 86 4.03 -9.74 2.67
C SER A 86 2.61 -9.17 2.48
N ALA A 87 1.79 -9.11 3.54
CA ALA A 87 0.49 -8.44 3.50
C ALA A 87 0.62 -6.93 3.21
N VAL A 88 1.60 -6.25 3.81
CA VAL A 88 1.89 -4.83 3.57
C VAL A 88 2.38 -4.57 2.14
N ILE A 89 3.25 -5.41 1.58
CA ILE A 89 3.68 -5.31 0.17
C ILE A 89 2.49 -5.56 -0.78
N GLY A 90 1.55 -6.44 -0.42
CA GLY A 90 0.26 -6.58 -1.12
C GLY A 90 -0.57 -5.30 -1.11
N THR A 91 -0.67 -4.62 0.04
CA THR A 91 -1.31 -3.29 0.17
C THR A 91 -0.62 -2.26 -0.72
N TYR A 92 0.72 -2.24 -0.79
CA TYR A 92 1.46 -1.34 -1.66
C TYR A 92 1.19 -1.62 -3.15
N LEU A 93 1.09 -2.89 -3.57
CA LEU A 93 0.75 -3.27 -4.94
C LEU A 93 -0.67 -2.80 -5.31
N SER A 94 -1.64 -2.96 -4.39
CA SER A 94 -3.01 -2.47 -4.56
C SER A 94 -3.08 -0.94 -4.66
N ALA A 95 -2.41 -0.22 -3.77
CA ALA A 95 -2.34 1.24 -3.82
C ALA A 95 -1.67 1.75 -5.10
N ALA A 96 -0.61 1.07 -5.57
CA ALA A 96 0.05 1.36 -6.84
C ALA A 96 -0.86 1.07 -8.06
N LEU A 97 -1.71 0.04 -7.99
CA LEU A 97 -2.74 -0.22 -9.01
C LEU A 97 -3.79 0.90 -9.10
N THR A 98 -4.24 1.45 -7.96
CA THR A 98 -5.06 2.68 -7.93
C THR A 98 -4.31 3.87 -8.54
N THR A 99 -3.01 4.00 -8.24
CA THR A 99 -2.15 5.06 -8.82
C THR A 99 -2.05 4.92 -10.34
N ILE A 100 -1.89 3.69 -10.86
CA ILE A 100 -1.85 3.41 -12.29
C ILE A 100 -3.20 3.76 -12.93
N SER A 101 -4.31 3.27 -12.39
CA SER A 101 -5.68 3.50 -12.87
C SER A 101 -6.01 4.99 -13.03
N THR A 102 -5.66 5.81 -12.03
CA THR A 102 -5.88 7.27 -12.05
C THR A 102 -4.91 8.01 -12.97
N SER A 103 -3.77 7.40 -13.30
CA SER A 103 -2.71 7.99 -14.15
C SER A 103 -2.86 7.69 -15.64
N TYR A 104 -3.94 7.04 -16.08
CA TYR A 104 -4.21 6.71 -17.49
C TYR A 104 -3.98 7.91 -18.46
N PRO A 105 -4.43 9.15 -18.18
CA PRO A 105 -4.18 10.31 -19.06
C PRO A 105 -2.70 10.73 -19.16
N SER A 106 -1.85 10.27 -18.24
CA SER A 106 -0.39 10.50 -18.25
C SER A 106 0.41 9.33 -18.87
N MET A 107 -0.26 8.26 -19.31
CA MET A 107 0.38 7.09 -19.91
C MET A 107 0.51 7.22 -21.45
N PRO A 108 1.47 6.53 -22.09
CA PRO A 108 1.67 6.63 -23.56
C PRO A 108 0.48 6.14 -24.41
N SER A 109 -0.39 5.27 -23.87
CA SER A 109 -1.67 4.87 -24.45
C SER A 109 -2.52 4.12 -23.43
N THR A 110 -3.86 4.17 -23.56
CA THR A 110 -4.80 3.41 -22.73
C THR A 110 -4.47 1.93 -22.72
N LYS A 111 -4.34 1.30 -23.90
CA LYS A 111 -3.97 -0.12 -24.04
C LYS A 111 -2.64 -0.48 -23.34
N GLY A 112 -1.68 0.45 -23.29
CA GLY A 112 -0.44 0.26 -22.54
C GLY A 112 -0.66 0.29 -21.03
N ALA A 113 -1.51 1.20 -20.55
CA ALA A 113 -1.93 1.28 -19.15
C ALA A 113 -2.74 0.04 -18.74
N ASP A 114 -3.71 -0.39 -19.56
CA ASP A 114 -4.49 -1.62 -19.34
C ASP A 114 -3.60 -2.86 -19.24
N ASN A 115 -2.64 -3.02 -20.14
CA ASN A 115 -1.74 -4.16 -20.11
C ASN A 115 -0.85 -4.16 -18.85
N LEU A 116 -0.45 -2.97 -18.37
CA LEU A 116 0.37 -2.83 -17.16
C LEU A 116 -0.46 -3.03 -15.88
N LEU A 117 -1.67 -2.49 -15.84
CA LEU A 117 -2.61 -2.67 -14.74
C LEU A 117 -3.01 -4.14 -14.62
N ASN A 118 -3.34 -4.81 -15.74
CA ASN A 118 -3.70 -6.23 -15.72
C ASN A 118 -2.50 -7.17 -15.43
N LYS A 119 -1.26 -6.80 -15.84
CA LYS A 119 -0.02 -7.48 -15.37
C LYS A 119 0.01 -7.49 -13.84
N TYR A 120 -0.04 -6.32 -13.21
CA TYR A 120 0.08 -6.20 -11.75
C TYR A 120 -1.16 -6.70 -10.99
N PHE A 121 -2.36 -6.58 -11.55
CA PHE A 121 -3.57 -7.15 -10.96
C PHE A 121 -3.56 -8.69 -10.97
N SER A 122 -3.01 -9.33 -12.02
CA SER A 122 -2.82 -10.78 -12.02
C SER A 122 -1.85 -11.25 -10.92
N GLN A 123 -0.86 -10.42 -10.57
CA GLN A 123 0.07 -10.69 -9.47
C GLN A 123 -0.60 -10.50 -8.09
N LEU A 124 -1.45 -9.48 -7.92
CA LEU A 124 -2.28 -9.31 -6.71
C LEU A 124 -3.30 -10.45 -6.53
N SER A 125 -3.89 -10.92 -7.63
CA SER A 125 -4.84 -12.04 -7.60
C SER A 125 -4.15 -13.38 -7.32
N ALA A 126 -2.89 -13.55 -7.75
CA ALA A 126 -2.03 -14.65 -7.32
C ALA A 126 -1.65 -14.53 -5.84
N SER A 127 -1.41 -13.31 -5.32
CA SER A 127 -1.04 -13.10 -3.91
C SER A 127 -2.15 -13.41 -2.92
N TYR A 128 -3.41 -13.44 -3.36
CA TYR A 128 -4.51 -13.98 -2.58
C TYR A 128 -4.33 -15.48 -2.25
N PHE A 129 -3.73 -16.27 -3.14
CA PHE A 129 -3.53 -17.72 -2.90
C PHE A 129 -2.18 -18.06 -2.26
N GLY A 130 -1.13 -17.27 -2.49
CA GLY A 130 0.20 -17.52 -1.91
C GLY A 130 0.40 -16.98 -0.49
N GLN A 131 -0.40 -16.00 -0.04
CA GLN A 131 -0.44 -15.59 1.36
C GLN A 131 -0.87 -16.77 2.25
N ASP A 132 -0.08 -17.14 3.27
CA ASP A 132 -0.45 -18.18 4.26
C ASP A 132 -1.52 -17.66 5.24
N ALA A 133 -2.71 -17.51 4.69
CA ALA A 133 -3.90 -17.11 5.41
C ALA A 133 -4.39 -18.17 6.41
N PHE A 134 -3.65 -19.27 6.67
CA PHE A 134 -3.90 -20.18 7.78
C PHE A 134 -2.96 -19.90 8.96
N SER A 135 -1.65 -19.77 8.71
CA SER A 135 -0.66 -19.40 9.74
C SER A 135 -0.97 -18.04 10.34
N LEU A 136 -1.21 -17.01 9.50
CA LEU A 136 -1.60 -15.64 9.90
C LEU A 136 -2.77 -15.55 10.90
N ARG A 137 -3.68 -16.54 10.94
CA ARG A 137 -4.81 -16.55 11.91
C ARG A 137 -4.38 -16.94 13.33
N GLN A 138 -3.13 -17.38 13.52
CA GLN A 138 -2.54 -17.84 14.77
C GLN A 138 -1.29 -17.01 15.15
N GLU A 139 -1.13 -15.82 14.56
CA GLU A 139 -0.06 -14.87 14.88
C GLU A 139 -0.56 -13.77 15.84
N ALA A 140 0.11 -12.61 15.92
CA ALA A 140 -0.35 -11.51 16.75
C ALA A 140 -1.46 -10.70 16.05
N TYR A 141 -2.14 -9.84 16.79
CA TYR A 141 -3.33 -9.15 16.29
C TYR A 141 -2.99 -8.02 15.31
N ASP A 142 -1.76 -7.48 15.32
CA ASP A 142 -1.26 -6.61 14.24
C ASP A 142 -1.06 -7.40 12.93
N ASP A 143 -0.43 -8.58 12.96
CA ASP A 143 -0.24 -9.43 11.76
C ASP A 143 -1.60 -9.70 11.06
N MET A 144 -2.63 -10.01 11.85
CA MET A 144 -4.00 -10.20 11.36
C MET A 144 -4.62 -8.94 10.75
N LEU A 145 -4.41 -7.76 11.34
CA LEU A 145 -5.05 -6.52 10.89
C LEU A 145 -4.37 -5.92 9.64
N TRP A 146 -3.09 -6.21 9.39
CA TRP A 146 -2.46 -5.93 8.09
C TRP A 146 -3.18 -6.64 6.94
N VAL A 147 -3.63 -7.89 7.17
CA VAL A 147 -4.43 -8.65 6.18
C VAL A 147 -5.77 -7.95 5.92
N VAL A 148 -6.44 -7.45 6.96
CA VAL A 148 -7.72 -6.71 6.81
C VAL A 148 -7.54 -5.47 5.94
N LEU A 149 -6.51 -4.65 6.22
CA LEU A 149 -6.25 -3.42 5.46
C LEU A 149 -5.90 -3.69 4.00
N GLY A 150 -5.03 -4.68 3.71
CA GLY A 150 -4.60 -4.98 2.34
C GLY A 150 -5.75 -5.44 1.42
N TRP A 151 -6.69 -6.21 1.95
CA TRP A 151 -7.86 -6.65 1.16
C TRP A 151 -8.94 -5.58 1.05
N LEU A 152 -9.06 -4.65 2.01
CA LEU A 152 -9.91 -3.47 1.87
C LEU A 152 -9.34 -2.46 0.86
N GLU A 153 -8.03 -2.23 0.83
CA GLU A 153 -7.39 -1.43 -0.24
C GLU A 153 -7.60 -2.09 -1.61
N SER A 154 -7.52 -3.42 -1.68
CA SER A 154 -7.82 -4.19 -2.89
C SER A 154 -9.27 -4.02 -3.38
N ILE A 155 -10.25 -3.98 -2.47
CA ILE A 155 -11.65 -3.70 -2.80
C ILE A 155 -11.82 -2.25 -3.30
N LYS A 156 -11.22 -1.27 -2.61
CA LYS A 156 -11.25 0.15 -3.02
C LYS A 156 -10.67 0.36 -4.41
N PHE A 157 -9.52 -0.28 -4.70
CA PHE A 157 -8.92 -0.30 -6.04
C PHE A 157 -9.90 -0.85 -7.07
N VAL A 158 -10.44 -2.05 -6.83
CA VAL A 158 -11.33 -2.75 -7.79
C VAL A 158 -12.57 -1.91 -8.10
N GLN A 159 -13.24 -1.39 -7.07
CA GLN A 159 -14.43 -0.54 -7.21
C GLN A 159 -14.11 0.78 -7.92
N SER A 160 -13.00 1.44 -7.54
CA SER A 160 -12.60 2.71 -8.15
C SER A 160 -12.22 2.55 -9.63
N HIS A 161 -11.52 1.48 -9.99
CA HIS A 161 -11.13 1.22 -11.38
C HIS A 161 -12.35 0.87 -12.25
N ALA A 162 -13.23 -0.02 -11.77
CA ALA A 162 -14.48 -0.34 -12.46
C ALA A 162 -15.37 0.90 -12.67
N ALA A 163 -15.63 1.70 -11.62
CA ALA A 163 -16.44 2.90 -11.72
C ALA A 163 -15.84 3.98 -12.65
N THR A 164 -14.50 4.07 -12.75
CA THR A 164 -13.83 5.08 -13.57
C THR A 164 -13.77 4.69 -15.06
N HIS A 165 -13.54 3.41 -15.37
CA HIS A 165 -13.22 2.96 -16.73
C HIS A 165 -14.28 2.05 -17.37
N TYR A 166 -15.22 1.50 -16.59
CA TYR A 166 -16.19 0.48 -17.02
C TYR A 166 -17.65 0.76 -16.61
N GLY A 167 -17.96 1.91 -16.00
CA GLY A 167 -19.29 2.28 -15.49
C GLY A 167 -20.38 2.62 -16.54
N GLY A 168 -20.36 1.96 -17.71
CA GLY A 168 -21.29 2.19 -18.84
C GLY A 168 -22.27 1.04 -19.08
N GLU A 169 -22.80 0.94 -20.31
CA GLU A 169 -23.60 -0.20 -20.79
C GLU A 169 -22.74 -1.37 -21.32
N GLU A 170 -21.41 -1.31 -21.12
CA GLU A 170 -20.46 -2.34 -21.56
C GLU A 170 -20.33 -3.50 -20.55
N GLU A 171 -19.48 -4.49 -20.84
CA GLU A 171 -19.23 -5.60 -19.92
C GLU A 171 -18.47 -5.11 -18.67
N ALA A 172 -18.95 -5.51 -17.49
CA ALA A 172 -18.33 -5.19 -16.19
C ALA A 172 -16.87 -5.65 -16.14
N TRP A 173 -16.04 -4.95 -15.35
CA TRP A 173 -14.62 -5.23 -15.33
C TRP A 173 -14.35 -6.58 -14.68
N HIS A 174 -13.61 -7.45 -15.38
CA HIS A 174 -13.33 -8.82 -14.90
C HIS A 174 -12.65 -8.88 -13.52
N GLY A 175 -12.05 -7.79 -13.02
CA GLY A 175 -11.51 -7.75 -11.66
C GLY A 175 -12.55 -7.62 -10.55
N GLU A 176 -13.78 -7.19 -10.86
CA GLU A 176 -14.88 -7.09 -9.89
C GLU A 176 -15.25 -8.44 -9.26
N GLN A 177 -15.05 -9.56 -9.99
CA GLN A 177 -15.30 -10.91 -9.49
C GLN A 177 -14.47 -11.29 -8.24
N TRP A 178 -13.40 -10.56 -7.96
CA TRP A 178 -12.53 -10.81 -6.80
C TRP A 178 -12.98 -10.10 -5.52
N ALA A 179 -13.82 -9.07 -5.62
CA ALA A 179 -14.26 -8.29 -4.46
C ALA A 179 -14.93 -9.14 -3.35
N PRO A 180 -15.78 -10.16 -3.65
CA PRO A 180 -16.33 -11.04 -2.61
C PRO A 180 -15.27 -11.88 -1.89
N ALA A 181 -14.22 -12.34 -2.60
CA ALA A 181 -13.15 -13.14 -2.01
C ALA A 181 -12.26 -12.29 -1.09
N PHE A 182 -11.96 -11.06 -1.51
CA PHE A 182 -11.23 -10.08 -0.69
C PHE A 182 -12.06 -9.67 0.54
N ALA A 183 -13.38 -9.45 0.38
CA ALA A 183 -14.28 -9.08 1.46
C ALA A 183 -14.39 -10.19 2.52
N HIS A 184 -14.62 -11.43 2.10
CA HIS A 184 -14.67 -12.58 3.00
C HIS A 184 -13.38 -12.74 3.82
N ARG A 185 -12.21 -12.52 3.20
CA ARG A 185 -10.93 -12.56 3.93
C ARG A 185 -10.78 -11.39 4.90
N ALA A 186 -11.14 -10.17 4.51
CA ALA A 186 -11.10 -9.00 5.40
C ALA A 186 -12.00 -9.20 6.63
N ARG A 187 -13.24 -9.69 6.44
CA ARG A 187 -14.17 -10.07 7.51
C ARG A 187 -13.56 -11.12 8.44
N LEU A 188 -13.08 -12.24 7.88
CA LEU A 188 -12.55 -13.37 8.65
C LEU A 188 -11.40 -12.93 9.57
N PHE A 189 -10.48 -12.12 9.06
CA PHE A 189 -9.36 -11.60 9.85
C PHE A 189 -9.79 -10.54 10.87
N TRP A 190 -10.74 -9.66 10.54
CA TRP A 190 -11.28 -8.67 11.50
C TRP A 190 -12.03 -9.36 12.66
N GLU A 191 -12.87 -10.36 12.37
CA GLU A 191 -13.62 -11.10 13.38
C GLU A 191 -12.69 -11.91 14.31
N ILE A 192 -11.63 -12.54 13.79
CA ILE A 192 -10.63 -13.21 14.64
C ILE A 192 -9.85 -12.18 15.47
N ALA A 193 -9.42 -11.07 14.86
CA ALA A 193 -8.64 -10.04 15.54
C ALA A 193 -9.43 -9.31 16.66
N SER A 194 -10.76 -9.21 16.53
CA SER A 194 -11.63 -8.57 17.54
C SER A 194 -11.48 -9.14 18.96
N GLN A 195 -11.03 -10.39 19.08
CA GLN A 195 -10.72 -11.05 20.36
C GLN A 195 -9.56 -10.38 21.13
N GLY A 196 -8.75 -9.56 20.47
CA GLY A 196 -7.68 -8.78 21.12
C GLY A 196 -8.17 -7.57 21.91
N TRP A 197 -9.42 -7.11 21.71
CA TRP A 197 -9.98 -5.99 22.46
C TRP A 197 -10.30 -6.38 23.90
N ASP A 198 -9.55 -5.84 24.85
CA ASP A 198 -9.67 -6.16 26.27
C ASP A 198 -10.00 -4.91 27.10
N THR A 199 -11.00 -5.00 27.97
CA THR A 199 -11.37 -3.94 28.93
C THR A 199 -10.95 -4.26 30.37
N SER A 200 -10.42 -5.45 30.65
CA SER A 200 -9.94 -5.83 31.99
C SER A 200 -8.61 -5.16 32.36
N LEU A 201 -7.81 -4.79 31.35
CA LEU A 201 -6.59 -3.98 31.48
C LEU A 201 -6.77 -2.64 30.75
N CYS A 202 -6.16 -1.60 31.31
CA CYS A 202 -6.07 -0.24 30.78
C CYS A 202 -7.41 0.43 30.45
N ASN A 203 -8.53 -0.08 30.99
CA ASN A 203 -9.91 0.34 30.70
C ASN A 203 -10.32 0.20 29.22
N GLY A 204 -9.64 -0.65 28.45
CA GLY A 204 -9.82 -0.79 27.01
C GLY A 204 -8.49 -1.07 26.31
N GLY A 205 -8.52 -1.07 24.97
CA GLY A 205 -7.34 -1.25 24.13
C GLY A 205 -7.12 -2.70 23.72
N MET A 206 -6.64 -2.87 22.49
CA MET A 206 -6.12 -4.13 21.98
C MET A 206 -4.88 -4.55 22.77
N ILE A 207 -4.81 -5.83 23.16
CA ILE A 207 -3.51 -6.46 23.40
C ILE A 207 -2.82 -6.76 22.07
N TRP A 208 -1.49 -6.75 22.05
CA TRP A 208 -0.68 -7.05 20.88
C TRP A 208 -0.84 -8.52 20.44
N SER A 209 -0.59 -9.46 21.35
CA SER A 209 -0.55 -10.90 21.06
C SER A 209 -1.19 -11.72 22.18
N PRO A 210 -1.95 -12.78 21.89
CA PRO A 210 -2.50 -13.69 22.89
C PRO A 210 -1.48 -14.71 23.44
N TYR A 211 -0.23 -14.67 22.95
CA TYR A 211 0.83 -15.63 23.29
C TYR A 211 1.95 -15.05 24.19
N LEU A 212 1.87 -13.77 24.56
CA LEU A 212 2.88 -13.04 25.33
C LEU A 212 2.29 -12.44 26.62
N VAL A 213 3.16 -11.91 27.50
CA VAL A 213 2.73 -11.08 28.62
C VAL A 213 1.95 -9.87 28.08
N PRO A 214 0.77 -9.51 28.63
CA PRO A 214 -0.07 -8.45 28.08
C PRO A 214 0.70 -7.15 27.81
N TYR A 215 0.67 -6.75 26.55
CA TYR A 215 1.24 -5.53 26.01
C TYR A 215 0.18 -4.85 25.16
N LYS A 216 -0.08 -3.55 25.37
CA LYS A 216 -0.98 -2.76 24.52
C LYS A 216 -0.13 -1.73 23.79
N ASN A 217 0.21 -2.03 22.54
CA ASN A 217 1.03 -1.18 21.69
C ASN A 217 0.20 -0.24 20.82
N ALA A 218 0.81 0.84 20.35
CA ALA A 218 0.17 1.80 19.47
C ALA A 218 -0.27 1.10 18.17
N ILE A 219 0.63 0.37 17.49
CA ILE A 219 0.35 -0.21 16.18
C ILE A 219 -0.87 -1.13 16.13
N THR A 220 -1.09 -2.07 17.07
CA THR A 220 -2.27 -2.94 17.04
C THR A 220 -3.55 -2.14 17.28
N ASN A 221 -3.49 -1.06 18.06
CA ASN A 221 -4.64 -0.18 18.32
C ASN A 221 -4.94 0.76 17.14
N GLU A 222 -3.92 1.35 16.51
CA GLU A 222 -4.06 2.13 15.28
C GLU A 222 -4.58 1.28 14.12
N LEU A 223 -4.05 0.07 13.96
CA LEU A 223 -4.53 -0.92 13.00
C LEU A 223 -5.98 -1.28 13.27
N TRP A 224 -6.38 -1.46 14.54
CA TRP A 224 -7.77 -1.76 14.89
C TRP A 224 -8.71 -0.59 14.57
N ILE A 225 -8.29 0.66 14.78
CA ILE A 225 -9.03 1.87 14.36
C ILE A 225 -9.14 1.92 12.84
N ALA A 226 -8.02 1.85 12.13
CA ALA A 226 -7.95 1.99 10.67
C ALA A 226 -8.68 0.86 9.95
N ALA A 227 -8.53 -0.39 10.41
CA ALA A 227 -9.24 -1.54 9.86
C ALA A 227 -10.74 -1.47 10.17
N SER A 228 -11.16 -1.13 11.39
CA SER A 228 -12.57 -1.04 11.74
C SER A 228 -13.29 0.08 10.97
N ILE A 229 -12.67 1.26 10.81
CA ILE A 229 -13.31 2.32 10.02
C ILE A 229 -13.27 2.03 8.51
N SER A 230 -12.25 1.32 8.03
CA SER A 230 -12.21 0.86 6.63
C SER A 230 -13.22 -0.25 6.35
N MET A 231 -13.47 -1.15 7.32
CA MET A 231 -14.59 -2.10 7.27
C MET A 231 -15.92 -1.36 7.27
N TYR A 232 -16.07 -0.27 8.04
CA TYR A 232 -17.29 0.51 8.00
C TYR A 232 -17.53 1.20 6.64
N LEU A 233 -16.49 1.76 6.02
CA LEU A 233 -16.61 2.57 4.80
C LEU A 233 -16.58 1.77 3.50
N TYR A 234 -15.80 0.69 3.42
CA TYR A 234 -15.43 0.05 2.14
C TYR A 234 -15.74 -1.45 2.04
N PHE A 235 -16.18 -2.10 3.12
CA PHE A 235 -16.61 -3.50 3.08
C PHE A 235 -17.97 -3.64 2.36
N PRO A 236 -18.06 -4.42 1.27
CA PRO A 236 -19.28 -4.53 0.45
C PRO A 236 -20.34 -5.49 1.03
N GLY A 237 -20.07 -6.08 2.20
CA GLY A 237 -20.79 -7.25 2.70
C GLY A 237 -20.08 -8.57 2.37
N ASP A 238 -20.55 -9.65 2.97
CA ASP A 238 -20.06 -11.02 2.74
C ASP A 238 -21.19 -12.04 2.96
N GLU A 239 -21.69 -12.62 1.87
CA GLU A 239 -22.67 -13.70 1.85
C GLU A 239 -22.07 -15.09 2.13
N ASN A 240 -20.74 -15.23 2.19
CA ASN A 240 -20.07 -16.51 2.42
C ASN A 240 -20.01 -16.84 3.93
N THR A 241 -21.04 -17.52 4.42
CA THR A 241 -21.17 -18.00 5.80
C THR A 241 -20.30 -19.21 6.15
N SER A 242 -19.27 -19.56 5.34
CA SER A 242 -18.40 -20.71 5.61
C SER A 242 -17.27 -20.35 6.60
N PRO A 243 -17.31 -20.75 7.88
CA PRO A 243 -16.19 -20.55 8.79
C PRO A 243 -15.04 -21.49 8.42
N PHE A 244 -13.88 -20.93 8.05
CA PHE A 244 -12.64 -21.72 8.00
C PHE A 244 -12.10 -22.00 9.42
N GLY A 245 -12.84 -22.79 10.20
CA GLY A 245 -12.37 -23.43 11.44
C GLY A 245 -12.79 -22.80 12.77
N TYR A 246 -13.40 -21.60 12.78
CA TYR A 246 -13.87 -20.94 14.01
C TYR A 246 -15.40 -20.85 14.07
N PRO A 247 -16.07 -21.56 15.00
CA PRO A 247 -17.51 -21.42 15.21
C PRO A 247 -17.80 -20.17 16.05
N SER A 248 -18.05 -19.05 15.37
CA SER A 248 -18.58 -17.81 15.96
C SER A 248 -20.06 -17.66 15.59
N PRO A 249 -20.97 -17.33 16.53
CA PRO A 249 -22.37 -17.00 16.21
C PRO A 249 -22.54 -15.84 15.22
N ALA A 250 -21.49 -15.05 14.98
CA ALA A 250 -21.47 -13.99 13.96
C ALA A 250 -21.16 -14.47 12.54
N MET A 251 -20.64 -15.70 12.37
CA MET A 251 -20.38 -16.31 11.05
C MET A 251 -21.58 -17.08 10.49
N ASP A 252 -22.52 -17.49 11.34
CA ASP A 252 -23.76 -18.18 10.97
C ASP A 252 -24.76 -17.31 10.16
N SER A 253 -24.39 -16.08 9.79
CA SER A 253 -25.20 -15.15 9.00
C SER A 253 -24.33 -14.31 8.05
N PRO A 254 -24.88 -13.85 6.90
CA PRO A 254 -24.20 -12.88 6.05
C PRO A 254 -23.81 -11.61 6.81
N ALA A 255 -22.63 -11.06 6.53
CA ALA A 255 -22.24 -9.76 7.03
C ALA A 255 -22.68 -8.67 6.05
N ILE A 256 -23.26 -7.58 6.57
CA ILE A 256 -23.77 -6.48 5.75
C ILE A 256 -22.71 -5.39 5.52
N ALA A 257 -22.83 -4.68 4.39
CA ALA A 257 -22.11 -3.42 4.18
C ALA A 257 -22.51 -2.38 5.26
N HIS A 258 -21.58 -1.51 5.65
CA HIS A 258 -21.80 -0.45 6.65
C HIS A 258 -22.39 -0.94 7.99
N ASP A 259 -22.04 -2.15 8.44
CA ASP A 259 -22.46 -2.68 9.75
C ASP A 259 -22.03 -1.72 10.89
N PRO A 260 -22.97 -1.21 11.71
CA PRO A 260 -22.70 -0.28 12.80
C PRO A 260 -21.59 -0.70 13.77
N LYS A 261 -21.35 -2.01 13.95
CA LYS A 261 -20.30 -2.52 14.86
C LYS A 261 -18.90 -2.04 14.48
N TYR A 262 -18.64 -1.87 13.18
CA TYR A 262 -17.34 -1.44 12.65
C TYR A 262 -17.06 0.04 13.00
N LEU A 263 -18.06 0.90 12.86
CA LEU A 263 -17.97 2.32 13.28
C LEU A 263 -17.85 2.45 14.79
N ALA A 264 -18.62 1.67 15.55
CA ALA A 264 -18.55 1.66 17.01
C ALA A 264 -17.15 1.25 17.53
N ALA A 265 -16.58 0.17 16.99
CA ALA A 265 -15.23 -0.29 17.35
C ALA A 265 -14.15 0.76 17.04
N ALA A 266 -14.20 1.40 15.87
CA ALA A 266 -13.25 2.45 15.51
C ALA A 266 -13.33 3.67 16.45
N ILE A 267 -14.54 4.09 16.82
CA ILE A 267 -14.79 5.22 17.73
C ILE A 267 -14.37 4.90 19.17
N GLU A 268 -14.63 3.68 19.66
CA GLU A 268 -14.21 3.23 20.99
C GLU A 268 -12.68 3.16 21.08
N ALA A 269 -12.04 2.57 20.07
CA ALA A 269 -10.59 2.43 20.00
C ALA A 269 -9.86 3.78 19.87
N TYR A 270 -10.37 4.72 19.08
CA TYR A 270 -9.75 6.05 18.95
C TYR A 270 -9.81 6.84 20.26
N ARG A 271 -10.95 6.81 20.96
CA ARG A 271 -11.08 7.42 22.30
C ARG A 271 -10.09 6.81 23.28
N TRP A 272 -10.00 5.48 23.31
CA TRP A 272 -9.04 4.80 24.19
C TRP A 272 -7.60 5.19 23.87
N LEU A 273 -7.20 5.21 22.59
CA LEU A 273 -5.84 5.57 22.19
C LEU A 273 -5.50 7.01 22.60
N ASN A 274 -6.42 7.96 22.40
CA ASN A 274 -6.27 9.35 22.87
C ASN A 274 -6.14 9.42 24.40
N ASP A 275 -7.00 8.72 25.13
CA ASP A 275 -7.04 8.74 26.60
C ASP A 275 -5.90 7.90 27.25
N SER A 276 -5.17 7.11 26.46
CA SER A 276 -4.09 6.23 26.92
C SER A 276 -2.75 6.93 27.19
N ASN A 277 -2.57 8.19 26.73
CA ASN A 277 -1.33 8.96 26.87
C ASN A 277 -0.08 8.27 26.22
N MET A 278 -0.24 7.68 25.04
CA MET A 278 0.85 7.07 24.25
C MET A 278 1.70 8.06 23.43
N THR A 279 1.68 9.37 23.71
CA THR A 279 2.57 10.34 23.02
C THR A 279 3.73 10.82 23.88
N ASP A 280 4.85 11.13 23.24
CA ASP A 280 6.03 11.79 23.84
C ASP A 280 5.84 13.32 24.01
N ASP A 281 6.91 14.05 24.32
CA ASP A 281 6.90 15.51 24.45
C ASP A 281 6.97 16.26 23.10
N GLN A 282 7.26 15.57 22.01
CA GLN A 282 7.18 16.09 20.64
C GLN A 282 5.77 15.94 20.04
N GLY A 283 5.00 14.95 20.51
CA GLY A 283 3.67 14.58 20.01
C GLY A 283 3.65 13.26 19.22
N LEU A 284 4.76 12.52 19.17
CA LEU A 284 4.90 11.26 18.45
C LEU A 284 4.37 10.10 19.29
N TYR A 285 3.75 9.11 18.64
CA TYR A 285 3.29 7.88 19.30
C TYR A 285 4.47 6.98 19.66
N VAL A 286 4.66 6.77 20.97
CA VAL A 286 5.57 5.77 21.52
C VAL A 286 4.97 4.37 21.38
N ASP A 287 5.81 3.35 21.44
CA ASP A 287 5.45 1.99 21.02
C ASP A 287 4.33 1.35 21.87
N GLY A 288 4.27 1.57 23.18
CA GLY A 288 3.16 1.01 23.96
C GLY A 288 3.32 0.96 25.48
N TYR A 289 2.48 0.14 26.11
CA TYR A 289 2.46 -0.09 27.54
C TYR A 289 2.35 -1.58 27.92
N HIS A 290 3.20 -2.01 28.85
CA HIS A 290 2.94 -3.14 29.72
C HIS A 290 2.20 -2.69 31.00
N VAL A 291 1.67 -3.67 31.73
CA VAL A 291 1.07 -3.50 33.06
C VAL A 291 2.08 -3.96 34.11
N SER A 292 2.59 -3.02 34.92
CA SER A 292 3.63 -3.28 35.90
C SER A 292 3.19 -4.27 36.99
N GLY A 293 4.16 -5.01 37.56
CA GLY A 293 3.89 -6.03 38.58
C GLY A 293 3.29 -7.34 38.05
N ARG A 294 3.16 -7.52 36.72
CA ARG A 294 2.73 -8.78 36.10
C ARG A 294 3.91 -9.51 35.44
N SER A 295 4.55 -10.45 36.15
CA SER A 295 5.55 -11.34 35.55
C SER A 295 5.61 -12.74 36.21
N GLU A 296 5.99 -13.73 35.38
CA GLU A 296 6.42 -15.12 35.64
C GLU A 296 5.60 -16.07 36.53
N LYS A 297 4.93 -15.63 37.61
CA LYS A 297 4.28 -16.54 38.57
C LYS A 297 2.86 -16.13 38.90
N GLY A 298 1.97 -17.11 38.80
CA GLY A 298 0.66 -17.11 39.48
C GLY A 298 0.84 -17.15 40.99
N SER A 299 1.30 -16.04 41.57
CA SER A 299 1.44 -15.87 43.01
C SER A 299 0.06 -15.73 43.62
N ASN A 300 -0.50 -16.86 44.05
CA ASN A 300 -1.59 -16.91 45.00
C ASN A 300 -1.12 -16.28 46.34
N ASN A 301 -1.12 -14.95 46.43
CA ASN A 301 -1.29 -14.14 47.64
C ASN A 301 -1.22 -12.63 47.30
N ASP A 302 -2.40 -12.09 46.99
CA ASP A 302 -2.91 -10.77 47.37
C ASP A 302 -1.92 -9.61 47.63
N SER A 303 -1.83 -8.70 46.66
CA SER A 303 -1.84 -7.26 46.96
C SER A 303 -2.23 -6.44 45.71
N LYS A 304 -3.54 -6.25 45.47
CA LYS A 304 -4.12 -5.41 44.39
C LYS A 304 -3.55 -5.67 42.99
N SER A 305 -4.18 -6.57 42.22
CA SER A 305 -3.92 -6.75 40.78
C SER A 305 -3.84 -5.39 40.06
N ASN A 306 -2.66 -5.04 39.56
CA ASN A 306 -2.52 -3.89 38.67
C ASN A 306 -3.28 -4.15 37.36
N THR A 307 -3.99 -3.13 36.91
CA THR A 307 -4.76 -3.10 35.66
C THR A 307 -4.49 -1.83 34.86
N LYS A 308 -3.53 -0.97 35.28
CA LYS A 308 -3.18 0.25 34.56
C LYS A 308 -2.10 -0.03 33.52
N CYS A 309 -2.19 0.65 32.38
CA CYS A 309 -1.05 0.83 31.49
C CYS A 309 -0.11 1.85 32.16
N ASP A 310 1.02 1.37 32.68
CA ASP A 310 1.93 2.16 33.53
C ASP A 310 3.41 1.84 33.33
N SER A 311 3.76 0.77 32.60
CA SER A 311 5.12 0.46 32.17
C SER A 311 5.25 0.78 30.68
N ARG A 312 5.50 2.05 30.35
CA ARG A 312 5.60 2.55 28.97
C ARG A 312 6.89 2.06 28.29
N ASN A 313 6.84 1.84 26.98
CA ASN A 313 8.00 1.70 26.12
C ASN A 313 8.14 3.00 25.34
N GLU A 314 9.21 3.77 25.58
CA GLU A 314 9.44 5.07 24.94
C GLU A 314 9.99 4.94 23.51
N MET A 315 10.08 3.73 22.94
CA MET A 315 10.53 3.51 21.57
C MET A 315 9.58 4.18 20.56
N VAL A 316 10.12 4.95 19.63
CA VAL A 316 9.33 5.61 18.56
C VAL A 316 9.70 4.98 17.22
N TYR A 317 8.69 4.63 16.43
CA TYR A 317 8.82 4.03 15.09
C TYR A 317 7.97 4.82 14.08
N THR A 318 8.39 4.94 12.83
CA THR A 318 7.66 5.78 11.84
C THR A 318 6.26 5.25 11.51
N TYR A 319 6.03 3.93 11.59
CA TYR A 319 4.73 3.33 11.27
C TYR A 319 3.60 3.68 12.24
N ASN A 320 3.90 3.88 13.54
CA ASN A 320 2.94 4.37 14.56
C ASN A 320 2.53 5.84 14.36
N GLN A 321 3.21 6.54 13.45
CA GLN A 321 2.86 7.91 13.06
C GLN A 321 2.06 7.93 11.74
N GLY A 322 1.90 6.76 11.12
CA GLY A 322 1.31 6.58 9.80
C GLY A 322 -0.09 6.00 9.86
N VAL A 323 -0.26 4.82 10.45
CA VAL A 323 -1.50 4.03 10.35
C VAL A 323 -2.70 4.83 10.83
N LEU A 324 -2.57 5.51 11.98
CA LEU A 324 -3.63 6.32 12.57
C LEU A 324 -4.19 7.39 11.62
N LEU A 325 -3.36 7.99 10.76
CA LEU A 325 -3.78 9.03 9.81
C LEU A 325 -4.91 8.54 8.90
N SER A 326 -4.82 7.30 8.42
CA SER A 326 -5.88 6.69 7.60
C SER A 326 -7.15 6.41 8.39
N GLY A 327 -7.00 6.04 9.67
CA GLY A 327 -8.10 5.89 10.62
C GLY A 327 -8.82 7.22 10.89
N GLN A 328 -8.06 8.29 11.13
CA GLN A 328 -8.57 9.66 11.34
C GLN A 328 -9.32 10.20 10.12
N ARG A 329 -8.79 10.00 8.90
CA ARG A 329 -9.52 10.34 7.67
C ARG A 329 -10.85 9.59 7.60
N GLY A 330 -10.85 8.28 7.82
CA GLY A 330 -12.08 7.48 7.80
C GLY A 330 -13.09 7.91 8.87
N LEU A 331 -12.61 8.26 10.07
CA LEU A 331 -13.46 8.73 11.18
C LEU A 331 -14.09 10.08 10.85
N TYR A 332 -13.39 10.98 10.16
CA TYR A 332 -13.99 12.18 9.58
C TYR A 332 -15.03 11.83 8.51
N GLU A 333 -14.71 10.95 7.54
CA GLU A 333 -15.63 10.61 6.45
C GLU A 333 -16.95 9.99 6.94
N ALA A 334 -16.91 9.20 8.02
CA ALA A 334 -18.07 8.58 8.65
C ALA A 334 -18.86 9.49 9.62
N SER A 335 -18.33 10.65 10.03
CA SER A 335 -18.93 11.47 11.10
C SER A 335 -19.07 12.98 10.83
N GLY A 336 -18.30 13.54 9.89
CA GLY A 336 -18.17 14.98 9.68
C GLY A 336 -17.40 15.73 10.79
N ALA A 337 -16.88 15.05 11.80
CA ALA A 337 -16.13 15.69 12.89
C ALA A 337 -14.72 16.08 12.41
N ARG A 338 -14.51 17.38 12.19
CA ARG A 338 -13.26 17.95 11.66
C ARG A 338 -12.05 17.69 12.56
N SER A 339 -12.25 17.50 13.87
CA SER A 339 -11.19 17.31 14.85
C SER A 339 -10.26 16.14 14.52
N TYR A 340 -10.77 15.03 13.97
CA TYR A 340 -9.93 13.91 13.53
C TYR A 340 -8.88 14.32 12.48
N LEU A 341 -9.24 15.21 11.56
CA LEU A 341 -8.29 15.76 10.57
C LEU A 341 -7.33 16.78 11.19
N GLU A 342 -7.76 17.55 12.20
CA GLU A 342 -6.88 18.50 12.90
C GLU A 342 -5.82 17.75 13.73
N GLU A 343 -6.23 16.68 14.41
CA GLU A 343 -5.38 15.78 15.19
C GLU A 343 -4.41 15.01 14.27
N GLY A 344 -4.87 14.53 13.10
CA GLY A 344 -3.99 13.93 12.08
C GLY A 344 -3.03 14.94 11.45
N HIS A 345 -3.46 16.17 11.17
CA HIS A 345 -2.57 17.22 10.67
C HIS A 345 -1.48 17.59 11.70
N LYS A 346 -1.81 17.61 13.00
CA LYS A 346 -0.82 17.82 14.07
C LYS A 346 0.24 16.71 14.05
N LEU A 347 -0.17 15.44 14.02
CA LEU A 347 0.76 14.30 13.94
C LEU A 347 1.70 14.39 12.72
N VAL A 348 1.19 14.77 11.53
CA VAL A 348 2.06 14.96 10.35
C VAL A 348 2.99 16.17 10.52
N GLU A 349 2.57 17.26 11.16
CA GLU A 349 3.47 18.39 11.46
C GLU A 349 4.59 18.00 12.45
N ASP A 350 4.28 17.15 13.43
CA ASP A 350 5.23 16.65 14.43
C ASP A 350 6.26 15.71 13.81
N VAL A 351 5.84 14.74 13.00
CA VAL A 351 6.76 13.85 12.26
C VAL A 351 7.72 14.64 11.38
N ILE A 352 7.21 15.66 10.69
CA ILE A 352 8.05 16.50 9.80
C ILE A 352 9.07 17.28 10.64
N ALA A 353 8.67 17.83 11.79
CA ALA A 353 9.59 18.46 12.73
C ALA A 353 10.64 17.47 13.28
N ALA A 354 10.23 16.23 13.61
CA ALA A 354 11.07 15.15 14.11
C ALA A 354 12.08 14.57 13.08
N THR A 355 12.03 15.02 11.82
CA THR A 355 13.12 14.81 10.84
C THR A 355 14.13 15.95 10.78
N GLY A 356 13.88 17.08 11.45
CA GLY A 356 14.66 18.31 11.31
C GLY A 356 14.24 19.18 10.11
N TRP A 357 12.96 19.15 9.70
CA TRP A 357 12.41 20.02 8.64
C TRP A 357 11.51 21.12 9.22
N SER A 358 11.56 22.31 8.63
CA SER A 358 10.72 23.44 9.03
C SER A 358 9.67 23.77 7.96
N LEU A 359 8.41 23.41 8.20
CA LEU A 359 7.25 23.78 7.36
C LEU A 359 6.99 25.29 7.26
N LYS A 360 7.72 26.12 8.02
CA LYS A 360 7.71 27.59 7.92
C LYS A 360 8.66 28.11 6.84
N HIS A 361 9.75 27.38 6.59
CA HIS A 361 10.81 27.76 5.64
C HIS A 361 10.85 26.85 4.40
N ASP A 362 10.11 25.74 4.43
CA ASP A 362 10.09 24.64 3.44
C ASP A 362 11.50 24.12 3.11
N GLY A 363 12.24 23.81 4.18
CA GLY A 363 13.61 23.31 4.14
C GLY A 363 14.06 22.77 5.50
N VAL A 364 15.30 22.29 5.56
CA VAL A 364 15.97 21.85 6.79
C VAL A 364 16.02 22.99 7.84
N ILE A 365 16.00 22.64 9.13
CA ILE A 365 16.17 23.61 10.22
C ILE A 365 17.56 24.28 10.13
N PRO A 366 17.64 25.63 10.14
CA PRO A 366 18.94 26.32 10.08
C PRO A 366 19.86 25.96 11.25
N GLY A 367 21.07 25.49 10.93
CA GLY A 367 22.03 24.90 11.85
C GLY A 367 22.18 23.38 11.70
N ASP A 368 21.20 22.69 11.09
CA ASP A 368 21.21 21.24 10.84
C ASP A 368 21.53 20.87 9.38
N GLU A 369 21.97 21.83 8.55
CA GLU A 369 22.47 21.56 7.21
C GLU A 369 23.83 20.86 7.24
N THR A 370 24.03 19.85 6.37
CA THR A 370 25.30 19.12 6.27
C THR A 370 25.98 19.33 4.91
N ASP A 371 27.28 19.03 4.86
CA ASP A 371 28.11 19.01 3.66
C ASP A 371 27.97 17.69 2.84
N GLY A 372 27.04 16.82 3.21
CA GLY A 372 26.88 15.48 2.63
C GLY A 372 27.94 14.46 3.07
N HIS A 373 28.93 14.87 3.89
CA HIS A 373 29.96 13.99 4.46
C HIS A 373 29.78 13.76 5.97
N LYS A 374 29.02 14.64 6.65
CA LYS A 374 28.59 14.49 8.04
C LYS A 374 27.09 14.18 8.13
N LEU A 375 26.71 13.54 9.23
CA LEU A 375 25.31 13.35 9.61
C LEU A 375 24.77 14.59 10.32
N GLY A 376 23.47 14.84 10.11
CA GLY A 376 22.74 15.89 10.81
C GLY A 376 22.42 15.50 12.25
N LYS A 377 21.99 16.50 13.03
CA LYS A 377 21.43 16.28 14.37
C LYS A 377 20.24 15.31 14.29
N TRP A 378 20.14 14.42 15.27
CA TRP A 378 18.94 13.59 15.49
C TRP A 378 17.77 14.44 16.01
N HIS A 379 16.59 14.20 15.48
CA HIS A 379 15.35 14.86 15.94
C HIS A 379 14.25 13.87 16.37
N GLY A 380 14.54 12.57 16.45
CA GLY A 380 13.63 11.53 16.95
C GLY A 380 13.17 10.54 15.88
N LEU A 381 12.91 11.02 14.65
CA LEU A 381 12.52 10.19 13.49
C LEU A 381 13.28 10.58 12.20
N GLY A 382 14.42 11.24 12.33
CA GLY A 382 15.16 11.70 11.17
C GLY A 382 16.30 12.67 11.45
N ARG A 383 16.97 13.03 10.35
CA ARG A 383 18.13 13.93 10.28
C ARG A 383 18.04 14.78 9.02
N SER A 384 18.35 16.08 9.13
CA SER A 384 18.41 17.02 7.99
C SER A 384 17.21 16.91 7.03
N GLY A 385 16.01 16.78 7.58
CA GLY A 385 14.73 16.68 6.87
C GLY A 385 14.36 15.30 6.33
N VAL A 386 15.24 14.30 6.43
CA VAL A 386 15.01 12.94 5.92
C VAL A 386 14.49 12.04 7.03
N LEU A 387 13.42 11.29 6.74
CA LEU A 387 12.81 10.29 7.61
C LEU A 387 13.74 9.08 7.73
N GLU A 388 14.04 8.67 8.97
CA GLU A 388 15.06 7.67 9.30
C GLU A 388 14.58 6.85 10.51
N GLU A 389 14.71 5.52 10.46
CA GLU A 389 14.55 4.71 11.68
C GLU A 389 15.85 4.78 12.49
N ALA A 390 15.78 4.74 13.82
CA ALA A 390 16.99 4.76 14.66
C ALA A 390 18.00 3.62 14.33
N CYS A 391 17.52 2.53 13.75
CA CYS A 391 18.31 1.39 13.31
C CYS A 391 19.03 1.56 11.95
N ASP A 392 18.71 2.59 11.16
CA ASP A 392 19.19 2.77 9.79
C ASP A 392 20.70 3.03 9.73
N ALA A 393 21.16 4.00 10.52
CA ALA A 393 22.52 4.50 10.51
C ALA A 393 23.53 3.45 11.01
N GLN A 394 23.14 2.65 12.00
CA GLN A 394 23.90 1.48 12.47
C GLN A 394 23.66 0.20 11.64
N ALA A 395 22.66 0.20 10.74
CA ALA A 395 22.24 -0.92 9.91
C ALA A 395 21.88 -2.22 10.67
N TYR A 396 21.31 -2.11 11.87
CA TYR A 396 20.79 -3.25 12.63
C TYR A 396 19.29 -3.54 12.37
N CYS A 397 18.62 -2.76 11.52
CA CYS A 397 17.19 -2.94 11.23
C CYS A 397 16.85 -4.38 10.84
N SER A 398 15.85 -4.94 11.51
CA SER A 398 15.25 -6.21 11.09
C SER A 398 14.34 -6.00 9.88
N GLN A 399 13.69 -7.07 9.46
CA GLN A 399 12.61 -7.03 8.48
C GLN A 399 11.46 -6.10 8.88
N ASN A 400 11.19 -6.00 10.19
CA ASN A 400 10.15 -5.10 10.68
C ASN A 400 10.56 -3.64 10.42
N GLY A 401 11.73 -3.22 10.93
CA GLY A 401 12.25 -1.87 10.75
C GLY A 401 12.31 -1.45 9.29
N GLN A 402 12.79 -2.32 8.40
CA GLN A 402 12.87 -2.05 6.96
C GLN A 402 11.52 -1.74 6.28
N THR A 403 10.39 -2.11 6.88
CA THR A 403 9.05 -1.89 6.33
C THR A 403 8.49 -0.51 6.69
N PHE A 404 8.84 0.03 7.87
CA PHE A 404 8.08 1.08 8.56
C PHE A 404 7.94 2.39 7.78
N LYS A 405 9.02 2.93 7.19
CA LYS A 405 8.96 4.17 6.40
C LYS A 405 7.99 4.08 5.21
N GLY A 406 7.82 2.89 4.60
CA GLY A 406 6.85 2.68 3.53
C GLY A 406 5.40 2.79 4.01
N ILE A 407 5.13 2.29 5.22
CA ILE A 407 3.81 2.33 5.86
C ILE A 407 3.42 3.78 6.11
N PHE A 408 4.33 4.56 6.69
CA PHE A 408 4.12 6.00 6.89
C PHE A 408 3.73 6.71 5.58
N PHE A 409 4.50 6.56 4.51
CA PHE A 409 4.18 7.22 3.24
C PHE A 409 2.91 6.67 2.55
N HIS A 410 2.57 5.39 2.74
CA HIS A 410 1.29 4.84 2.28
C HIS A 410 0.10 5.54 2.96
N HIS A 411 0.07 5.58 4.30
CA HIS A 411 -1.05 6.16 5.04
C HIS A 411 -1.08 7.69 5.00
N LEU A 412 0.06 8.39 4.91
CA LEU A 412 0.11 9.82 4.59
C LEU A 412 -0.53 10.13 3.23
N THR A 413 -0.26 9.28 2.22
CA THR A 413 -0.90 9.42 0.90
C THR A 413 -2.40 9.16 0.96
N LEU A 414 -2.86 8.18 1.76
CA LEU A 414 -4.29 7.96 1.99
C LEU A 414 -4.95 9.12 2.75
N PHE A 415 -4.29 9.68 3.77
CA PHE A 415 -4.81 10.80 4.55
C PHE A 415 -4.96 12.06 3.70
N CYS A 416 -3.93 12.43 2.93
CA CYS A 416 -3.91 13.61 2.07
C CYS A 416 -4.53 13.40 0.66
N ALA A 417 -5.20 12.28 0.42
CA ALA A 417 -5.98 12.08 -0.81
C ALA A 417 -7.25 12.96 -0.78
N PRO A 418 -7.76 13.43 -1.95
CA PRO A 418 -8.89 14.36 -1.98
C PRO A 418 -10.13 13.79 -1.28
N LEU A 419 -10.60 14.50 -0.24
CA LEU A 419 -11.80 14.13 0.50
C LEU A 419 -13.04 14.11 -0.43
N PRO A 420 -14.03 13.23 -0.15
CA PRO A 420 -15.25 13.12 -0.94
C PRO A 420 -16.07 14.42 -0.91
N GLU A 421 -16.84 14.65 -1.98
CA GLU A 421 -17.63 15.88 -2.14
C GLU A 421 -18.85 15.94 -1.21
N HIS A 422 -19.39 14.78 -0.83
CA HIS A 422 -20.52 14.62 0.08
C HIS A 422 -20.19 13.55 1.13
N LEU A 423 -20.59 13.78 2.38
CA LEU A 423 -20.47 12.81 3.46
C LEU A 423 -21.80 12.10 3.69
N VAL A 424 -21.78 10.78 3.85
CA VAL A 424 -22.96 9.97 4.18
C VAL A 424 -22.88 9.60 5.67
N VAL A 425 -23.26 10.56 6.53
CA VAL A 425 -23.14 10.43 7.98
C VAL A 425 -24.37 9.74 8.59
N PRO A 426 -24.22 8.67 9.39
CA PRO A 426 -25.35 8.03 10.07
C PRO A 426 -25.90 8.90 11.20
N GLY A 427 -27.17 9.33 11.10
CA GLY A 427 -27.80 10.22 12.08
C GLY A 427 -27.89 9.64 13.49
N ASP A 428 -28.08 8.32 13.62
CA ASP A 428 -28.41 7.67 14.89
C ASP A 428 -27.21 7.06 15.63
N LEU A 429 -26.05 6.92 14.97
CA LEU A 429 -24.86 6.25 15.54
C LEU A 429 -23.84 7.21 16.17
N LEU A 430 -24.05 8.52 16.05
CA LEU A 430 -23.21 9.55 16.67
C LEU A 430 -23.82 10.01 18.00
N PRO A 431 -23.44 9.42 19.16
CA PRO A 431 -23.86 9.96 20.44
C PRO A 431 -23.35 11.40 20.59
N SER A 432 -24.28 12.36 20.59
CA SER A 432 -24.06 13.79 20.29
C SER A 432 -23.37 14.59 21.40
N LYS A 433 -22.44 13.94 22.12
CA LYS A 433 -21.65 14.47 23.23
C LYS A 433 -20.13 14.27 23.04
N HIS A 434 -19.70 13.57 21.98
CA HIS A 434 -18.32 13.09 21.83
C HIS A 434 -17.57 13.64 20.61
N ALA A 435 -18.26 14.07 19.56
CA ALA A 435 -17.81 15.29 18.87
C ALA A 435 -18.06 16.47 19.83
N LYS A 436 -17.22 17.52 19.79
CA LYS A 436 -17.09 18.57 20.83
C LYS A 436 -18.28 19.55 20.96
N ASN A 437 -19.53 19.07 20.82
CA ASN A 437 -20.74 19.86 20.50
C ASN A 437 -20.60 20.73 19.23
N GLU A 438 -19.59 20.44 18.40
CA GLU A 438 -19.36 21.12 17.13
C GLU A 438 -20.43 20.67 16.12
N PRO A 439 -21.17 21.59 15.49
CA PRO A 439 -22.01 21.22 14.35
C PRO A 439 -21.12 20.71 13.21
N PRO A 440 -21.58 19.74 12.39
CA PRO A 440 -20.78 19.20 11.30
C PRO A 440 -20.31 20.34 10.39
N ALA A 441 -18.98 20.49 10.29
CA ALA A 441 -18.37 21.58 9.55
C ALA A 441 -18.68 21.47 8.05
N ASN A 442 -18.83 22.60 7.36
CA ASN A 442 -19.15 22.62 5.93
C ASN A 442 -18.14 21.77 5.14
N PRO A 443 -18.54 20.62 4.54
CA PRO A 443 -17.57 19.69 3.95
C PRO A 443 -16.69 20.30 2.86
N HIS A 444 -17.21 21.29 2.13
CA HIS A 444 -16.43 22.04 1.13
C HIS A 444 -15.33 22.91 1.76
N GLU A 445 -15.61 23.55 2.90
CA GLU A 445 -14.61 24.33 3.65
C GLU A 445 -13.56 23.42 4.28
N VAL A 446 -13.99 22.29 4.87
CA VAL A 446 -13.06 21.29 5.43
C VAL A 446 -12.16 20.74 4.33
N ARG A 447 -12.71 20.35 3.18
CA ARG A 447 -11.95 19.87 2.01
C ARG A 447 -10.94 20.91 1.53
N HIS A 448 -11.34 22.17 1.38
CA HIS A 448 -10.41 23.23 0.95
C HIS A 448 -9.28 23.47 1.97
N TRP A 449 -9.60 23.46 3.27
CA TRP A 449 -8.60 23.60 4.34
C TRP A 449 -7.64 22.40 4.39
N HIS A 450 -8.15 21.18 4.25
CA HIS A 450 -7.37 19.95 4.26
C HIS A 450 -6.43 19.86 3.03
N ASP A 451 -6.96 20.02 1.80
CA ASP A 451 -6.18 20.10 0.55
C ASP A 451 -5.04 21.15 0.66
N LYS A 452 -5.35 22.31 1.24
CA LYS A 452 -4.38 23.40 1.47
C LYS A 452 -3.32 23.05 2.51
N THR A 453 -3.69 22.35 3.57
CA THR A 453 -2.77 21.98 4.67
C THR A 453 -1.86 20.83 4.23
N CYS A 454 -2.40 19.79 3.60
CA CYS A 454 -1.61 18.76 2.91
C CYS A 454 -0.68 19.34 1.85
N GLY A 455 -1.11 20.41 1.15
CA GLY A 455 -0.28 21.17 0.22
C GLY A 455 0.99 21.79 0.82
N ARG A 456 1.10 21.92 2.15
CA ARG A 456 2.31 22.42 2.85
C ARG A 456 3.40 21.35 3.01
N TYR A 457 3.05 20.07 3.00
CA TYR A 457 4.01 18.97 3.20
C TYR A 457 4.85 18.65 1.95
N ARG A 458 4.57 19.30 0.82
CA ARG A 458 5.12 18.97 -0.51
C ARG A 458 6.64 19.07 -0.61
N GLY A 459 7.27 20.08 -0.01
CA GLY A 459 8.73 20.21 -0.03
C GLY A 459 9.41 19.06 0.70
N TRP A 460 8.88 18.69 1.87
CA TRP A 460 9.37 17.56 2.67
C TRP A 460 9.15 16.21 1.98
N ILE A 461 7.98 15.97 1.39
CA ILE A 461 7.70 14.75 0.60
C ILE A 461 8.67 14.64 -0.57
N LYS A 462 8.94 15.76 -1.28
CA LYS A 462 9.90 15.81 -2.37
C LYS A 462 11.33 15.54 -1.90
N HIS A 463 11.76 16.16 -0.80
CA HIS A 463 13.09 15.96 -0.21
C HIS A 463 13.32 14.48 0.16
N ASN A 464 12.34 13.84 0.78
CA ASN A 464 12.39 12.42 1.14
C ASN A 464 12.38 11.49 -0.09
N ALA A 465 11.59 11.80 -1.11
CA ALA A 465 11.60 11.05 -2.36
C ALA A 465 12.92 11.19 -3.13
N GLU A 466 13.52 12.39 -3.16
CA GLU A 466 14.83 12.63 -3.76
C GLU A 466 15.95 11.92 -2.99
N ALA A 467 15.92 11.95 -1.65
CA ALA A 467 16.83 11.18 -0.79
C ALA A 467 16.73 9.66 -1.04
N ALA A 468 15.52 9.10 -1.03
CA ALA A 468 15.28 7.70 -1.34
C ALA A 468 15.77 7.32 -2.75
N LEU A 469 15.58 8.19 -3.75
CA LEU A 469 16.06 7.96 -5.12
C LEU A 469 17.59 7.86 -5.23
N THR A 470 18.36 8.42 -4.29
CA THR A 470 19.83 8.28 -4.25
C THR A 470 20.31 6.97 -3.65
N THR A 471 19.47 6.25 -2.89
CA THR A 471 19.82 4.93 -2.33
C THR A 471 19.65 3.78 -3.32
N ARG A 472 19.43 4.05 -4.60
CA ARG A 472 19.29 3.01 -5.61
C ARG A 472 20.65 2.53 -6.11
N ASN A 473 20.85 1.21 -6.11
CA ASN A 473 22.01 0.59 -6.73
C ASN A 473 21.87 0.53 -8.28
N ALA A 474 22.83 -0.14 -8.96
CA ALA A 474 22.83 -0.27 -10.42
C ALA A 474 21.60 -1.03 -10.98
N GLU A 475 21.03 -1.95 -10.20
CA GLU A 475 19.80 -2.68 -10.52
C GLU A 475 18.52 -1.92 -10.15
N GLY A 476 18.64 -0.68 -9.65
CA GLY A 476 17.51 0.17 -9.27
C GLY A 476 16.87 -0.16 -7.92
N LYS A 477 17.47 -1.05 -7.12
CA LYS A 477 16.95 -1.51 -5.82
C LYS A 477 17.20 -0.46 -4.74
N PHE A 478 16.17 -0.07 -4.01
CA PHE A 478 16.23 0.96 -2.97
C PHE A 478 16.90 0.43 -1.70
N GLY A 479 17.73 1.27 -1.09
CA GLY A 479 18.30 1.08 0.24
C GLY A 479 17.39 1.59 1.36
N MET A 480 17.68 1.14 2.59
CA MET A 480 16.94 1.53 3.78
C MET A 480 17.27 2.95 4.26
N TRP A 481 18.56 3.31 4.27
CA TRP A 481 19.05 4.54 4.89
C TRP A 481 19.11 5.67 3.85
N TRP A 482 18.04 6.47 3.81
CA TRP A 482 17.86 7.56 2.85
C TRP A 482 18.77 8.77 3.14
N GLY A 483 19.21 8.94 4.39
CA GLY A 483 20.16 9.97 4.83
C GLY A 483 21.64 9.58 4.74
N ALA A 484 21.98 8.44 4.12
CA ALA A 484 23.35 7.90 4.11
C ALA A 484 24.37 8.88 3.46
N PRO A 485 25.48 9.25 4.14
CA PRO A 485 26.46 10.18 3.59
C PRO A 485 27.17 9.68 2.34
N LEU A 486 27.46 10.60 1.41
CA LEU A 486 28.16 10.27 0.17
C LEU A 486 29.67 10.09 0.44
N HIS A 487 30.15 8.88 0.18
CA HIS A 487 31.55 8.45 0.26
C HIS A 487 32.21 8.51 1.67
N SER A 488 31.43 8.37 2.75
CA SER A 488 32.00 8.22 4.09
C SER A 488 32.72 6.88 4.28
N LYS A 489 33.58 6.82 5.31
CA LYS A 489 34.12 5.57 5.85
C LYS A 489 33.07 4.88 6.73
N PRO A 490 33.13 3.55 6.93
CA PRO A 490 32.20 2.85 7.82
C PRO A 490 32.29 3.29 9.30
N ASP A 491 33.39 3.90 9.73
CA ASP A 491 33.59 4.45 11.08
C ASP A 491 32.91 5.82 11.27
N THR A 492 31.65 5.95 10.87
CA THR A 492 30.78 7.03 11.38
C THR A 492 30.07 6.53 12.62
N ASP A 493 30.53 6.95 13.80
CA ASP A 493 29.76 6.83 15.03
C ASP A 493 28.46 7.63 14.85
N ALA A 494 27.35 6.91 14.69
CA ALA A 494 26.14 7.39 14.01
C ALA A 494 24.88 6.83 14.66
N GLU A 495 24.82 6.84 15.99
CA GLU A 495 23.70 6.25 16.72
C GLU A 495 22.44 7.09 16.52
N GLY A 496 21.31 6.48 16.15
CA GLY A 496 20.01 7.10 16.39
C GLY A 496 19.79 7.06 17.89
N GLU A 497 19.84 8.21 18.56
CA GLU A 497 19.69 8.26 20.02
C GLU A 497 18.27 7.81 20.39
N LEU A 498 18.18 6.61 20.98
CA LEU A 498 16.93 6.08 21.50
C LEU A 498 16.52 6.86 22.75
N PRO A 499 15.21 7.13 22.96
CA PRO A 499 14.73 7.68 24.22
C PRO A 499 15.12 6.83 25.43
N SER A 500 15.19 7.45 26.61
CA SER A 500 15.31 6.69 27.86
C SER A 500 14.12 5.76 28.01
N ASP A 501 14.32 4.55 28.54
CA ASP A 501 13.28 3.51 28.68
C ASP A 501 12.65 3.03 27.34
N ALA A 502 13.30 3.30 26.19
CA ALA A 502 12.97 2.68 24.90
C ALA A 502 13.55 1.26 24.77
N VAL A 503 12.74 0.34 24.24
CA VAL A 503 13.10 -1.05 23.94
C VAL A 503 12.76 -1.35 22.48
N ASP A 504 13.79 -1.39 21.62
CA ASP A 504 13.65 -1.68 20.18
C ASP A 504 13.49 -3.19 19.92
N TYR A 505 12.39 -3.77 20.42
CA TYR A 505 12.10 -5.19 20.27
C TYR A 505 11.78 -5.60 18.83
N ARG A 506 11.29 -4.68 17.98
CA ARG A 506 10.99 -4.99 16.57
C ARG A 506 12.27 -5.24 15.79
N ASN A 507 13.40 -4.59 16.13
CA ASN A 507 14.68 -4.85 15.47
C ASN A 507 15.58 -5.84 16.24
N GLN A 508 15.62 -5.78 17.58
CA GLN A 508 16.52 -6.60 18.40
C GLN A 508 15.88 -7.91 18.91
N GLY A 509 14.56 -8.06 18.74
CA GLY A 509 13.77 -9.23 19.13
C GLY A 509 13.10 -9.08 20.49
N VAL A 510 12.00 -9.83 20.70
CA VAL A 510 11.20 -9.81 21.94
C VAL A 510 12.06 -10.21 23.16
N PRO A 511 12.22 -9.35 24.18
CA PRO A 511 12.93 -9.66 25.41
C PRO A 511 12.39 -10.90 26.12
N GLU A 512 13.23 -11.60 26.88
CA GLU A 512 12.84 -12.85 27.54
C GLU A 512 11.76 -12.62 28.60
N GLN A 513 11.83 -11.51 29.34
CA GLN A 513 10.84 -11.11 30.35
C GLN A 513 9.44 -10.73 29.80
N TRP A 514 9.26 -10.66 28.48
CA TRP A 514 7.94 -10.45 27.85
C TRP A 514 7.25 -11.77 27.42
N ARG A 515 7.95 -12.90 27.54
CA ARG A 515 7.47 -14.22 27.11
C ARG A 515 6.73 -14.91 28.26
N ASP A 516 5.53 -15.43 27.99
CA ASP A 516 4.79 -16.20 28.99
C ASP A 516 5.36 -17.64 29.07
N THR A 517 6.02 -17.96 30.18
CA THR A 517 6.56 -19.30 30.45
C THR A 517 5.47 -20.37 30.68
N GLY A 518 4.21 -19.96 30.87
CA GLY A 518 3.08 -20.85 31.18
C GLY A 518 2.32 -21.39 29.95
N ARG A 519 2.50 -20.78 28.77
CA ARG A 519 1.92 -21.25 27.51
C ARG A 519 3.03 -21.81 26.62
N GLN A 520 2.72 -22.83 25.82
CA GLN A 520 3.64 -23.24 24.75
C GLN A 520 3.72 -22.12 23.73
N THR A 521 4.81 -21.35 23.76
CA THR A 521 5.18 -20.45 22.67
C THR A 521 5.47 -21.29 21.42
N ARG A 522 4.45 -21.51 20.59
CA ARG A 522 4.66 -21.83 19.16
C ARG A 522 5.60 -20.75 18.62
N ASP A 523 6.57 -21.19 17.82
CA ASP A 523 7.88 -20.54 17.77
C ASP A 523 7.83 -19.15 17.08
N LEU A 524 7.54 -18.10 17.87
CA LEU A 524 7.51 -16.71 17.41
C LEU A 524 8.81 -16.41 16.67
N SER A 525 8.69 -16.14 15.37
CA SER A 525 9.65 -16.60 14.38
C SER A 525 11.11 -16.27 14.72
N LYS A 526 11.91 -17.33 14.97
CA LYS A 526 13.37 -17.24 15.20
C LYS A 526 14.15 -16.66 14.00
N HIS A 527 13.48 -16.34 12.90
CA HIS A 527 14.05 -15.76 11.68
C HIS A 527 14.53 -14.30 11.84
N ASN A 528 14.16 -13.60 12.93
CA ASN A 528 14.73 -12.29 13.29
C ASN A 528 16.19 -12.36 13.79
N ARG A 529 16.97 -13.41 13.48
CA ARG A 529 18.39 -13.56 13.85
C ARG A 529 19.31 -13.92 12.68
N ASP A 530 19.02 -13.40 11.49
CA ASP A 530 19.99 -13.31 10.38
C ASP A 530 21.07 -12.23 10.63
N PHE A 531 21.73 -12.33 11.79
CA PHE A 531 22.86 -11.49 12.18
C PHE A 531 24.18 -12.26 11.99
N GLU A 532 24.39 -12.83 10.79
CA GLU A 532 25.72 -13.27 10.35
C GLU A 532 26.61 -12.05 10.13
N THR A 533 27.14 -11.48 11.22
CA THR A 533 28.34 -10.63 11.16
C THR A 533 29.52 -11.51 10.75
N ARG A 534 29.66 -11.74 9.45
CA ARG A 534 30.86 -12.33 8.86
C ARG A 534 32.03 -11.40 9.16
N GLY A 535 32.80 -11.76 10.19
CA GLY A 535 33.91 -10.97 10.74
C GLY A 535 35.15 -10.85 9.84
N GLY A 536 34.96 -10.68 8.53
CA GLY A 536 35.97 -10.21 7.60
C GLY A 536 35.66 -8.76 7.23
N THR A 537 36.69 -7.91 7.19
CA THR A 537 36.56 -6.49 6.76
C THR A 537 36.36 -6.38 5.25
N VAL A 538 35.22 -6.87 4.76
CA VAL A 538 34.74 -6.58 3.41
C VAL A 538 34.47 -5.08 3.34
N ARG A 539 35.14 -4.38 2.41
CA ARG A 539 34.83 -2.98 2.11
C ARG A 539 33.49 -2.93 1.38
N ILE A 540 32.41 -2.85 2.14
CA ILE A 540 31.08 -2.53 1.63
C ILE A 540 31.16 -1.11 1.05
N PRO A 541 31.00 -0.89 -0.28
CA PRO A 541 31.22 0.43 -0.90
C PRO A 541 30.07 1.41 -0.69
N ASP A 542 28.89 0.89 -0.35
CA ASP A 542 27.63 1.62 -0.18
C ASP A 542 26.98 1.21 1.13
N LEU A 543 26.71 2.18 2.00
CA LEU A 543 26.18 1.97 3.34
C LEU A 543 24.79 1.30 3.37
N ASN A 544 24.08 1.27 2.24
CA ASN A 544 22.80 0.60 2.08
C ASN A 544 22.90 -0.91 1.76
N ASP A 545 24.10 -1.45 1.53
CA ASP A 545 24.35 -2.90 1.44
C ASP A 545 24.81 -3.52 2.78
N ARG A 546 24.70 -2.78 3.89
CA ARG A 546 24.94 -3.28 5.26
C ARG A 546 23.68 -3.94 5.84
N GLY A 547 23.85 -4.74 6.90
CA GLY A 547 22.74 -5.43 7.57
C GLY A 547 22.03 -6.40 6.63
N ARG A 548 20.70 -6.33 6.55
CA ARG A 548 19.89 -7.07 5.55
C ARG A 548 20.07 -6.56 4.11
N GLY A 549 20.69 -5.40 3.91
CA GLY A 549 20.85 -4.78 2.60
C GLY A 549 19.52 -4.36 1.97
N ARG A 550 19.45 -4.48 0.64
CA ARG A 550 18.33 -4.01 -0.21
C ARG A 550 17.26 -5.09 -0.41
N THR A 551 16.19 -5.00 0.36
CA THR A 551 15.15 -6.02 0.50
C THR A 551 13.84 -5.62 -0.18
N VAL A 552 12.87 -6.55 -0.20
CA VAL A 552 11.51 -6.26 -0.68
C VAL A 552 10.84 -5.18 0.17
N GLU A 553 11.15 -5.13 1.46
CA GLU A 553 10.69 -4.09 2.38
C GLU A 553 11.23 -2.69 2.01
N THR A 554 12.54 -2.55 1.79
CA THR A 554 13.15 -1.27 1.40
C THR A 554 12.70 -0.82 0.00
N GLN A 555 12.49 -1.78 -0.91
CA GLN A 555 11.89 -1.53 -2.22
C GLN A 555 10.45 -1.02 -2.10
N GLY A 556 9.64 -1.60 -1.20
CA GLY A 556 8.29 -1.12 -0.88
C GLY A 556 8.27 0.33 -0.36
N GLY A 557 9.22 0.67 0.52
CA GLY A 557 9.45 2.05 0.97
C GLY A 557 9.71 3.02 -0.19
N GLY A 558 10.59 2.64 -1.12
CA GLY A 558 10.87 3.41 -2.34
C GLY A 558 9.65 3.62 -3.25
N VAL A 559 8.80 2.60 -3.40
CA VAL A 559 7.54 2.70 -4.17
C VAL A 559 6.55 3.64 -3.46
N MET A 560 6.39 3.56 -2.14
CA MET A 560 5.40 4.39 -1.42
C MET A 560 5.81 5.87 -1.32
N VAL A 561 7.10 6.20 -1.13
CA VAL A 561 7.53 7.61 -1.13
C VAL A 561 7.44 8.25 -2.53
N LEU A 562 7.67 7.47 -3.60
CA LEU A 562 7.43 7.92 -4.98
C LEU A 562 5.94 8.05 -5.32
N ARG A 563 5.08 7.20 -4.76
CA ARG A 563 3.63 7.34 -4.86
C ARG A 563 3.15 8.62 -4.17
N ALA A 564 3.63 8.89 -2.96
CA ALA A 564 3.35 10.14 -2.24
C ALA A 564 3.78 11.37 -3.04
N LEU A 565 4.98 11.34 -3.63
CA LEU A 565 5.45 12.42 -4.53
C LEU A 565 4.56 12.58 -5.76
N TRP A 566 4.09 11.49 -6.37
CA TRP A 566 3.22 11.55 -7.54
C TRP A 566 1.84 12.13 -7.23
N GLU A 567 1.15 11.58 -6.23
CA GLU A 567 -0.25 11.96 -5.93
C GLU A 567 -0.36 13.31 -5.22
N LEU A 568 0.57 13.62 -4.31
CA LEU A 568 0.47 14.81 -3.46
C LEU A 568 1.16 16.06 -4.04
N CYS A 569 2.10 15.92 -4.98
CA CYS A 569 2.92 17.03 -5.52
C CYS A 569 2.73 17.29 -7.04
N PRO A 570 1.52 17.67 -7.51
CA PRO A 570 1.29 18.09 -8.89
C PRO A 570 2.10 19.34 -9.28
N LEU A 571 2.48 19.47 -10.55
CA LEU A 571 3.24 20.64 -11.03
C LEU A 571 2.39 21.92 -11.05
N PRO A 572 3.00 23.09 -10.77
CA PRO A 572 2.40 24.38 -11.11
C PRO A 572 2.19 24.49 -12.63
N ALA A 573 1.03 25.04 -13.03
CA ALA A 573 0.57 25.02 -14.42
C ALA A 573 1.50 25.72 -15.44
N SER A 574 2.37 26.63 -14.98
CA SER A 574 3.31 27.39 -15.82
C SER A 574 4.27 26.51 -16.62
N ALA A 575 4.65 25.33 -16.12
CA ALA A 575 5.57 24.42 -16.79
C ALA A 575 5.00 23.81 -18.09
N ARG A 576 3.67 23.75 -18.24
CA ARG A 576 3.01 22.99 -19.31
C ARG A 576 3.16 23.61 -20.71
N ASN A 577 3.37 24.93 -20.80
CA ASN A 577 3.32 25.67 -22.08
C ASN A 577 4.55 25.52 -22.98
N GLN A 578 5.61 24.82 -22.55
CA GLN A 578 6.81 24.63 -23.40
C GLN A 578 6.71 23.38 -24.31
N GLY A 579 6.04 22.31 -23.87
CA GLY A 579 6.01 21.04 -24.61
C GLY A 579 5.20 21.03 -25.92
N HIS A 580 4.21 21.90 -26.06
CA HIS A 580 3.27 21.86 -27.21
C HIS A 580 3.76 22.59 -28.49
N ARG A 581 4.95 23.21 -28.49
CA ARG A 581 5.48 23.93 -29.67
C ARG A 581 6.08 23.05 -30.79
N HIS A 582 6.06 21.72 -30.68
CA HIS A 582 6.66 20.81 -31.69
C HIS A 582 5.71 19.82 -32.37
N SER A 583 4.46 19.65 -31.91
CA SER A 583 3.56 18.62 -32.48
C SER A 583 2.55 19.15 -33.52
N ARG A 584 2.22 20.45 -33.54
CA ARG A 584 1.28 21.03 -34.52
C ARG A 584 1.93 21.50 -35.83
N ARG A 585 2.52 20.55 -36.57
CA ARG A 585 2.87 20.68 -38.00
C ARG A 585 2.66 19.38 -38.77
N LEU A 586 1.42 18.89 -38.82
CA LEU A 586 0.88 18.01 -39.87
C LEU A 586 -0.65 17.88 -39.67
N SER A 587 -1.38 17.54 -40.74
CA SER A 587 -2.83 17.31 -40.79
C SER A 587 -3.76 18.45 -40.31
N VAL A 588 -4.13 19.34 -41.24
CA VAL A 588 -5.55 19.55 -41.59
C VAL A 588 -5.62 19.78 -43.10
N ALA A 589 -6.42 18.99 -43.82
CA ALA A 589 -6.79 19.23 -45.22
C ALA A 589 -8.18 18.63 -45.50
N ALA A 590 -9.01 19.38 -46.24
CA ALA A 590 -10.45 19.14 -46.43
C ALA A 590 -11.29 19.28 -45.12
N GLN A 591 -12.57 19.65 -45.14
CA GLN A 591 -13.57 19.62 -46.21
C GLN A 591 -14.33 20.96 -46.43
N LEU A 592 -15.34 20.95 -47.30
CA LEU A 592 -16.03 22.11 -47.87
C LEU A 592 -17.45 22.37 -47.28
N ARG A 593 -18.05 23.49 -47.70
CA ARG A 593 -19.35 24.07 -47.31
C ARG A 593 -20.52 23.57 -48.23
N PRO A 594 -21.79 24.08 -48.13
CA PRO A 594 -22.73 24.06 -46.98
C PRO A 594 -24.25 23.85 -47.37
N ALA A 595 -25.13 23.91 -46.36
CA ALA A 595 -26.54 24.40 -46.40
C ALA A 595 -27.62 23.55 -47.13
N THR A 596 -28.95 23.74 -46.98
CA THR A 596 -29.76 24.82 -46.35
C THR A 596 -31.16 24.33 -45.88
N LEU A 597 -31.90 25.18 -45.14
CA LEU A 597 -33.37 25.18 -44.83
C LEU A 597 -33.89 24.22 -43.73
N LEU A 598 -35.10 24.37 -43.17
CA LEU A 598 -35.84 25.47 -42.47
C LEU A 598 -37.34 25.07 -42.29
N ARG A 599 -37.90 25.35 -41.09
CA ARG A 599 -39.33 25.55 -40.70
C ARG A 599 -40.17 24.41 -40.04
N GLU A 600 -40.73 24.77 -38.86
CA GLU A 600 -42.15 24.66 -38.42
C GLU A 600 -42.79 23.25 -38.21
N CYS A 601 -43.71 22.99 -37.25
CA CYS A 601 -44.18 23.73 -36.06
C CYS A 601 -45.03 22.87 -35.07
N ILE A 602 -45.04 23.25 -33.78
CA ILE A 602 -46.18 23.30 -32.83
C ILE A 602 -46.87 21.99 -32.29
N PHE A 603 -46.76 21.83 -30.95
CA PHE A 603 -47.69 21.30 -29.92
C PHE A 603 -48.46 19.96 -30.04
N GLY A 604 -48.52 19.24 -28.91
CA GLY A 604 -49.53 18.21 -28.62
C GLY A 604 -49.34 17.51 -27.26
N ILE A 605 -50.07 17.93 -26.21
CA ILE A 605 -50.12 17.25 -24.90
C ILE A 605 -51.40 16.39 -24.82
N VAL A 606 -51.32 15.16 -24.29
CA VAL A 606 -52.37 14.50 -23.46
C VAL A 606 -51.85 13.17 -22.88
N THR A 607 -52.25 12.85 -21.64
CA THR A 607 -52.27 11.49 -21.06
C THR A 607 -53.70 11.20 -20.58
N PRO A 608 -54.19 9.95 -20.68
CA PRO A 608 -54.21 9.08 -19.49
C PRO A 608 -54.08 7.56 -19.79
N GLY A 609 -53.93 6.73 -18.75
CA GLY A 609 -54.19 5.26 -18.79
C GLY A 609 -55.58 4.93 -18.20
N PRO A 610 -55.80 3.77 -17.55
CA PRO A 610 -55.16 2.44 -17.68
C PRO A 610 -56.20 1.28 -17.80
N LYS A 611 -55.81 0.01 -18.10
CA LYS A 611 -56.47 -1.24 -17.59
C LYS A 611 -55.96 -2.61 -18.12
N ALA A 612 -55.96 -3.58 -17.19
CA ALA A 612 -56.45 -4.98 -17.27
C ALA A 612 -55.77 -6.12 -18.09
N ARG A 613 -55.72 -7.28 -17.39
CA ARG A 613 -55.37 -8.67 -17.77
C ARG A 613 -56.04 -9.25 -19.03
N ALA A 614 -55.37 -10.21 -19.68
CA ALA A 614 -55.95 -11.50 -20.13
C ALA A 614 -54.89 -12.59 -20.40
N GLU A 615 -55.30 -13.86 -20.35
CA GLU A 615 -54.48 -15.09 -20.19
C GLU A 615 -54.04 -15.80 -21.50
N THR A 616 -52.78 -16.28 -21.57
CA THR A 616 -52.28 -17.58 -22.15
C THR A 616 -52.63 -18.04 -23.59
N PRO A 617 -52.05 -19.15 -24.16
CA PRO A 617 -50.87 -19.95 -23.76
C PRO A 617 -49.83 -20.25 -24.88
N GLY A 618 -48.58 -20.53 -24.48
CA GLY A 618 -47.96 -21.85 -24.74
C GLY A 618 -46.94 -22.04 -25.89
N ARG A 619 -45.72 -22.46 -25.51
CA ARG A 619 -44.99 -23.59 -26.14
C ARG A 619 -43.92 -24.16 -25.19
N ARG A 620 -43.68 -25.47 -25.26
CA ARG A 620 -42.59 -26.18 -24.54
C ARG A 620 -41.40 -26.40 -25.46
N ILE A 621 -40.18 -26.36 -24.91
CA ILE A 621 -39.02 -27.15 -25.35
C ILE A 621 -38.41 -27.77 -24.08
N ILE A 622 -37.79 -28.96 -24.18
CA ILE A 622 -37.36 -29.78 -23.03
C ILE A 622 -35.92 -30.25 -23.22
N PHE A 623 -35.03 -29.91 -22.30
CA PHE A 623 -33.83 -30.64 -21.87
C PHE A 623 -33.50 -30.16 -20.43
N GLY A 624 -32.88 -30.93 -19.53
CA GLY A 624 -32.42 -32.32 -19.63
C GLY A 624 -31.41 -32.64 -18.51
N ALA A 625 -31.84 -32.68 -17.24
CA ALA A 625 -30.93 -32.73 -16.09
C ALA A 625 -30.49 -34.17 -15.68
N PRO A 626 -29.19 -34.40 -15.36
CA PRO A 626 -28.71 -35.64 -14.77
C PRO A 626 -29.03 -35.72 -13.26
N ARG A 627 -29.15 -36.95 -12.72
CA ARG A 627 -29.48 -37.21 -11.31
C ARG A 627 -28.24 -37.49 -10.46
N LEU A 628 -28.29 -37.11 -9.19
CA LEU A 628 -27.44 -37.71 -8.16
C LEU A 628 -27.79 -39.20 -7.97
N GLN A 629 -26.79 -40.03 -7.66
CA GLN A 629 -27.00 -41.33 -7.02
C GLN A 629 -26.46 -41.29 -5.59
N ARG A 630 -27.28 -41.76 -4.64
CA ARG A 630 -26.80 -42.16 -3.31
C ARG A 630 -26.12 -43.53 -3.42
N ILE A 631 -25.04 -43.73 -2.68
CA ILE A 631 -24.57 -45.06 -2.26
C ILE A 631 -24.57 -45.08 -0.74
N THR A 632 -25.03 -46.19 -0.16
CA THR A 632 -25.22 -46.35 1.29
C THR A 632 -24.00 -47.00 1.94
N LEU A 633 -23.72 -46.62 3.19
CA LEU A 633 -22.69 -47.23 4.04
C LEU A 633 -22.92 -48.74 4.23
N LEU A 634 -21.82 -49.50 4.27
CA LEU A 634 -21.73 -50.78 4.98
C LEU A 634 -20.37 -50.89 5.67
N SER A 635 -20.37 -51.40 6.90
CA SER A 635 -19.19 -51.55 7.75
C SER A 635 -18.57 -52.96 7.61
N GLY A 636 -17.24 -53.04 7.69
CA GLY A 636 -16.51 -54.31 7.69
C GLY A 636 -15.13 -54.15 8.32
N THR A 637 -14.76 -55.07 9.20
CA THR A 637 -13.51 -55.03 9.99
C THR A 637 -12.60 -56.22 9.71
N HIS A 638 -11.33 -56.06 10.07
CA HIS A 638 -10.29 -57.08 10.36
C HIS A 638 -9.32 -57.57 9.25
N HIS A 639 -8.04 -57.50 9.69
CA HIS A 639 -6.87 -58.34 9.40
C HIS A 639 -6.04 -58.24 8.11
N ARG A 640 -4.73 -57.99 8.37
CA ARG A 640 -3.50 -58.60 7.81
C ARG A 640 -3.73 -59.76 6.82
N ASP A 641 -2.96 -59.89 5.75
CA ASP A 641 -1.55 -60.32 5.85
C ASP A 641 -0.61 -59.84 4.72
N SER A 642 0.68 -60.13 4.90
CA SER A 642 1.80 -59.70 4.04
C SER A 642 2.17 -60.72 2.95
N SER A 643 2.59 -60.23 1.78
CA SER A 643 3.54 -60.95 0.92
C SER A 643 4.40 -59.98 0.10
N THR A 644 5.65 -60.39 -0.17
CA THR A 644 6.68 -59.60 -0.85
C THR A 644 7.15 -60.31 -2.11
N THR A 645 7.24 -59.58 -3.24
CA THR A 645 8.02 -60.03 -4.39
C THR A 645 8.75 -58.85 -5.02
N SER A 646 10.07 -58.97 -5.17
CA SER A 646 10.96 -57.96 -5.77
C SER A 646 11.38 -58.34 -7.18
N CYS A 647 11.53 -57.34 -8.06
CA CYS A 647 12.37 -57.42 -9.26
C CYS A 647 13.15 -56.12 -9.42
N SER A 648 14.41 -56.22 -9.83
CA SER A 648 15.39 -55.12 -9.76
C SER A 648 16.07 -54.89 -11.12
N ALA A 649 16.31 -53.62 -11.48
CA ALA A 649 17.33 -53.19 -12.44
C ALA A 649 17.69 -51.72 -12.20
N GLU A 650 18.96 -51.35 -12.39
CA GLU A 650 19.51 -50.02 -12.07
C GLU A 650 19.43 -49.07 -13.30
N THR A 651 19.36 -47.75 -13.17
CA THR A 651 20.41 -46.81 -12.67
C THR A 651 19.81 -45.40 -12.49
N GLY A 652 20.44 -44.42 -11.84
CA GLY A 652 21.74 -44.42 -11.15
C GLY A 652 22.45 -43.05 -11.13
N SER A 653 21.80 -41.99 -10.68
CA SER A 653 22.42 -40.67 -10.38
C SER A 653 21.61 -39.92 -9.30
N PRO A 654 22.25 -39.04 -8.49
CA PRO A 654 21.70 -38.70 -7.18
C PRO A 654 20.68 -37.55 -7.19
N MET A 655 19.48 -37.82 -6.68
CA MET A 655 18.64 -36.78 -6.07
C MET A 655 19.02 -36.63 -4.59
N ILE A 656 19.08 -35.39 -4.10
CA ILE A 656 19.18 -35.11 -2.67
C ILE A 656 17.80 -35.41 -2.06
N ALA A 657 17.72 -36.43 -1.20
CA ALA A 657 16.47 -36.82 -0.56
C ALA A 657 16.11 -35.87 0.59
N TRP A 658 14.88 -35.36 0.57
CA TRP A 658 14.20 -34.78 1.74
C TRP A 658 13.27 -35.85 2.34
N ASP A 659 13.27 -36.04 3.67
CA ASP A 659 12.39 -37.02 4.35
C ASP A 659 10.98 -36.43 4.54
N PRO A 660 9.92 -37.01 3.93
CA PRO A 660 8.57 -36.47 3.97
C PRO A 660 7.79 -36.94 5.21
N ARG A 661 8.34 -36.81 6.43
CA ARG A 661 7.73 -37.35 7.67
C ARG A 661 7.81 -36.45 8.91
N GLU A 662 7.52 -35.15 8.77
CA GLU A 662 7.29 -34.30 9.96
C GLU A 662 6.24 -33.18 9.75
N LYS A 663 5.03 -33.53 9.26
CA LYS A 663 3.84 -32.66 9.34
C LYS A 663 2.55 -33.43 9.70
N GLN A 664 2.35 -33.59 11.00
CA GLN A 664 1.05 -33.56 11.67
C GLN A 664 1.17 -32.58 12.85
N TRP A 665 0.04 -32.02 13.31
CA TRP A 665 -0.13 -30.95 14.32
C TRP A 665 0.06 -29.50 13.83
#